data_AF-A0A8J8BP16-F1
#
_entry.id   AF-A0A8J8BP16-F1
#
_cell.length_a   1.000
_cell.length_b   1.000
_cell.length_c   1.000
_cell.angle_alpha   90.00
_cell.angle_beta   90.00
_cell.angle_gamma   90.00
#
_symmetry.space_group_name_H-M   'P 1'
#
loop_
_entity.id
_entity.type
_entity.pdbx_description
1 polymer ?
#
loop_
_entity_poly.entity_id
_entity_poly.type
_entity_poly.pdbx_seq_one_letter_code
_entity_poly.pdbx_strand_id
1 'polypeptide(L)'
;MKAQYGSSLILVLILSASVAATALEPDSFSVDYEFTAVEAGGQWTIEDTLLREVPGEPLMPYRPAQILLPQGSTVTDITIISSEPVIQVGYEIPWGQVPATFTDAESSQMVEKKAEVYDLDEWYLDRLYEFVSVESFRGYDILYLNLFPVDYRPRSGTVKFYEKLTVVVHISEGVPNNMCRNGDEDRAAIAGMVDNMINLETYDEVTDQCAPYLPGGPYEYVIITNDTLEPTFQQLANHKAPYVNGAKVVTLNWIYNTFTGADNQEKIRKFVRAAYFSWNTTYCLLGGDVFVVPYRGFYVKVDQYEDCDMAADMYYGCLDGTFNADGDCRWAEPEDGVDWLEEVFVGRAPVWSVSEAQNFVSKCIAYEQADRQKTIQFHTSYLKTGNIPESRTIAWDCYQWVPPDYTKKELFEADGKVTKALWRSAWNGSYGGSPAYPPLILQHAGHGSTRGYYINFEVGGTENWGNLDVLSLTNDNFWPLHTSIACLSGQIEVNDCLAEAYVKDDCGAIACFMNDNYGWFSTLDASMYSGEFLENQFRALFSDGKEHLGELLNQSKSYLICSAMSNSVYRWCYYEINLIGDPEIPLLTTRTQPPGDSLSIVNPPNHTMVYGTCRIAARVTGEAIDTAEFWVNGILKYTDTAYPYKYSWNTMTYPEDEDATIIVKGFDGSTLIDSDSVNVTVNNVFIFIASPSEEEVVSGTVTVNTEARGIDKVKFYIDGTYKHVDYTSPFQYVWDTTQWDNGSHTVLVEGYESGQFIGQHEITCIVENNGPCLGTVLISVLILL
;
A
#
# COMPACT_ATOMS: atom_id res chain seq x y z
N MET A 1 9.28 -29.59 -15.44
CA MET A 1 10.23 -29.96 -16.52
C MET A 1 9.48 -30.00 -17.85
N LYS A 2 9.39 -28.88 -18.57
CA LYS A 2 9.01 -28.71 -19.99
C LYS A 2 9.63 -27.39 -20.47
N ALA A 3 9.89 -27.33 -21.77
CA ALA A 3 11.03 -26.67 -22.40
C ALA A 3 10.94 -25.14 -22.57
N GLN A 4 12.13 -24.53 -22.63
CA GLN A 4 12.42 -23.19 -23.14
C GLN A 4 11.67 -22.89 -24.45
N TYR A 5 10.98 -21.75 -24.50
CA TYR A 5 10.73 -21.04 -25.75
C TYR A 5 11.19 -19.60 -25.64
N GLY A 6 12.01 -19.21 -26.61
CA GLY A 6 12.65 -17.92 -26.72
C GLY A 6 11.67 -16.80 -27.02
N SER A 7 12.07 -15.61 -26.58
CA SER A 7 11.44 -14.31 -26.77
C SER A 7 11.05 -14.07 -28.23
N SER A 8 9.75 -14.03 -28.50
CA SER A 8 9.19 -13.33 -29.66
C SER A 8 8.43 -12.12 -29.12
N LEU A 9 9.01 -10.94 -29.34
CA LEU A 9 8.34 -9.66 -29.13
C LEU A 9 7.14 -9.59 -30.11
N ILE A 10 5.93 -9.87 -29.63
CA ILE A 10 4.72 -9.51 -30.37
C ILE A 10 4.42 -8.06 -30.02
N LEU A 11 4.75 -7.17 -30.95
CA LEU A 11 4.28 -5.80 -30.95
C LEU A 11 2.77 -5.86 -31.21
N VAL A 12 1.95 -5.83 -30.15
CA VAL A 12 0.50 -5.71 -30.27
C VAL A 12 0.21 -4.31 -30.81
N LEU A 13 -0.08 -4.25 -32.11
CA LEU A 13 -0.77 -3.12 -32.71
C LEU A 13 -2.12 -3.01 -32.03
N ILE A 14 -2.30 -1.95 -31.23
CA ILE A 14 -3.61 -1.49 -30.75
C ILE A 14 -4.42 -1.14 -31.99
N LEU A 15 -5.17 -2.11 -32.52
CA LEU A 15 -6.27 -1.87 -33.43
C LEU A 15 -7.38 -1.30 -32.55
N SER A 16 -7.48 0.02 -32.55
CA SER A 16 -8.68 0.72 -32.12
C SER A 16 -9.86 0.19 -32.95
N ALA A 17 -10.58 -0.78 -32.40
CA ALA A 17 -11.87 -1.16 -32.91
C ALA A 17 -12.78 0.04 -32.69
N SER A 18 -13.07 0.76 -33.76
CA SER A 18 -14.16 1.73 -33.79
C SER A 18 -15.44 0.97 -33.48
N VAL A 19 -15.92 1.06 -32.24
CA VAL A 19 -17.26 0.64 -31.85
C VAL A 19 -18.22 1.45 -32.70
N ALA A 20 -18.88 0.81 -33.65
CA ALA A 20 -20.12 1.35 -34.17
C ALA A 20 -21.12 1.27 -33.02
N ALA A 21 -21.27 2.37 -32.28
CA ALA A 21 -22.36 2.56 -31.34
C ALA A 21 -23.67 2.48 -32.13
N THR A 22 -24.27 1.29 -32.19
CA THR A 22 -25.70 1.16 -32.42
C THR A 22 -26.37 1.83 -31.23
N ALA A 23 -27.18 2.85 -31.51
CA ALA A 23 -27.90 3.62 -30.50
C ALA A 23 -28.61 2.67 -29.52
N LEU A 24 -28.16 2.70 -28.27
CA LEU A 24 -28.77 2.01 -27.14
C LEU A 24 -30.18 2.59 -26.95
N GLU A 25 -31.18 1.73 -26.81
CA GLU A 25 -32.44 2.11 -26.18
C GLU A 25 -32.12 2.63 -24.77
N PRO A 26 -32.79 3.68 -24.25
CA PRO A 26 -32.50 4.26 -22.94
C PRO A 26 -32.62 3.27 -21.77
N ASP A 27 -33.17 2.08 -22.02
CA ASP A 27 -33.54 1.08 -21.02
C ASP A 27 -32.64 -0.18 -21.05
N SER A 28 -31.49 -0.17 -21.76
CA SER A 28 -30.56 -1.32 -21.77
C SER A 28 -29.12 -0.97 -22.15
N PHE A 29 -28.17 -1.85 -21.81
CA PHE A 29 -26.77 -1.81 -22.29
C PHE A 29 -26.19 -3.23 -22.42
N SER A 30 -25.04 -3.38 -23.08
CA SER A 30 -24.44 -4.71 -23.31
C SER A 30 -22.94 -4.78 -23.02
N VAL A 31 -22.48 -5.97 -22.62
CA VAL A 31 -21.08 -6.32 -22.36
C VAL A 31 -20.72 -7.60 -23.12
N ASP A 32 -19.59 -7.59 -23.81
CA ASP A 32 -19.10 -8.71 -24.62
C ASP A 32 -18.06 -9.53 -23.84
N TYR A 33 -18.17 -10.85 -23.92
CA TYR A 33 -17.25 -11.82 -23.34
C TYR A 33 -16.75 -12.77 -24.43
N GLU A 34 -15.44 -12.95 -24.50
CA GLU A 34 -14.78 -13.90 -25.41
C GLU A 34 -14.13 -15.02 -24.59
N PHE A 35 -14.20 -16.24 -25.13
CA PHE A 35 -13.72 -17.44 -24.46
C PHE A 35 -12.73 -18.18 -25.34
N THR A 36 -11.63 -18.62 -24.74
CA THR A 36 -10.59 -19.40 -25.40
C THR A 36 -10.52 -20.78 -24.78
N ALA A 37 -10.69 -21.82 -25.60
CA ALA A 37 -10.41 -23.18 -25.19
C ALA A 37 -8.91 -23.49 -25.36
N VAL A 38 -8.27 -23.98 -24.30
CA VAL A 38 -6.85 -24.33 -24.28
C VAL A 38 -6.65 -25.77 -23.79
N GLU A 39 -5.57 -26.40 -24.24
CA GLU A 39 -5.19 -27.74 -23.77
C GLU A 39 -4.12 -27.62 -22.67
N ALA A 40 -4.47 -27.97 -21.45
CA ALA A 40 -3.58 -28.01 -20.30
C ALA A 40 -3.50 -29.43 -19.73
N GLY A 41 -2.29 -29.99 -19.59
CA GLY A 41 -2.13 -31.33 -19.02
C GLY A 41 -2.76 -32.48 -19.83
N GLY A 42 -3.17 -32.25 -21.09
CA GLY A 42 -3.89 -33.22 -21.91
C GLY A 42 -5.42 -33.20 -21.71
N GLN A 43 -5.93 -32.17 -21.04
CA GLN A 43 -7.36 -31.89 -20.89
C GLN A 43 -7.68 -30.50 -21.48
N TRP A 44 -8.90 -30.34 -22.00
CA TRP A 44 -9.38 -29.04 -22.46
C TRP A 44 -9.92 -28.25 -21.27
N THR A 45 -9.47 -27.01 -21.13
CA THR A 45 -9.99 -26.01 -20.19
C THR A 45 -10.39 -24.76 -20.95
N ILE A 46 -11.25 -23.93 -20.35
CA ILE A 46 -11.58 -22.61 -20.89
C ILE A 46 -10.83 -21.59 -20.04
N GLU A 47 -10.06 -20.70 -20.67
CA GLU A 47 -9.36 -19.63 -19.96
C GLU A 47 -10.34 -18.74 -19.18
N ASP A 48 -9.89 -18.19 -18.05
CA ASP A 48 -10.68 -17.32 -17.17
C ASP A 48 -12.01 -17.92 -16.68
N THR A 49 -12.09 -19.25 -16.55
CA THR A 49 -13.24 -19.94 -15.95
C THR A 49 -12.88 -20.66 -14.66
N LEU A 50 -13.85 -20.71 -13.76
CA LEU A 50 -13.88 -21.55 -12.57
C LEU A 50 -14.72 -22.80 -12.85
N LEU A 51 -14.60 -23.83 -12.03
CA LEU A 51 -15.37 -25.06 -12.15
C LEU A 51 -16.54 -25.09 -11.16
N ARG A 52 -17.74 -25.34 -11.68
CA ARG A 52 -18.92 -25.61 -10.85
C ARG A 52 -18.88 -27.06 -10.41
N GLU A 53 -18.59 -27.28 -9.14
CA GLU A 53 -18.57 -28.62 -8.55
C GLU A 53 -19.88 -28.91 -7.79
N VAL A 54 -20.64 -29.88 -8.31
CA VAL A 54 -21.74 -30.50 -7.59
C VAL A 54 -21.48 -32.02 -7.55
N PRO A 55 -21.50 -32.66 -6.36
CA PRO A 55 -21.14 -34.07 -6.23
C PRO A 55 -21.93 -34.98 -7.18
N GLY A 56 -21.21 -35.75 -8.00
CA GLY A 56 -21.78 -36.69 -8.97
C GLY A 56 -22.32 -36.08 -10.27
N GLU A 57 -22.24 -34.75 -10.46
CA GLU A 57 -22.68 -34.03 -11.67
C GLU A 57 -21.49 -33.52 -12.49
N PRO A 58 -21.64 -33.21 -13.79
CA PRO A 58 -20.54 -32.70 -14.61
C PRO A 58 -19.86 -31.43 -14.05
N LEU A 59 -18.53 -31.38 -14.07
CA LEU A 59 -17.72 -30.21 -13.73
C LEU A 59 -17.81 -29.15 -14.85
N MET A 60 -18.82 -28.29 -14.76
CA MET A 60 -19.10 -27.28 -15.78
C MET A 60 -18.26 -26.02 -15.56
N PRO A 61 -17.52 -25.54 -16.57
CA PRO A 61 -16.81 -24.28 -16.46
C PRO A 61 -17.78 -23.11 -16.50
N TYR A 62 -17.51 -22.09 -15.69
CA TYR A 62 -18.23 -20.82 -15.72
C TYR A 62 -17.27 -19.65 -15.50
N ARG A 63 -17.60 -18.49 -16.09
CA ARG A 63 -16.89 -17.23 -15.84
C ARG A 63 -17.77 -16.33 -14.97
N PRO A 64 -17.33 -15.94 -13.76
CA PRO A 64 -17.95 -14.85 -13.01
C PRO A 64 -17.85 -13.55 -13.82
N ALA A 65 -18.95 -12.82 -13.98
CA ALA A 65 -19.03 -11.54 -14.66
C ALA A 65 -19.40 -10.45 -13.64
N GLN A 66 -18.71 -9.32 -13.69
CA GLN A 66 -18.85 -8.20 -12.76
C GLN A 66 -19.20 -6.93 -13.56
N ILE A 67 -20.48 -6.64 -13.69
CA ILE A 67 -20.98 -5.62 -14.60
C ILE A 67 -21.43 -4.38 -13.82
N LEU A 68 -20.71 -3.26 -13.98
CA LEU A 68 -21.11 -1.98 -13.42
C LEU A 68 -22.45 -1.54 -14.02
N LEU A 69 -23.44 -1.30 -13.17
CA LEU A 69 -24.74 -0.74 -13.56
C LEU A 69 -24.66 0.79 -13.63
N PRO A 70 -25.46 1.46 -14.46
CA PRO A 70 -25.64 2.91 -14.36
C PRO A 70 -26.13 3.32 -12.97
N GLN A 71 -25.68 4.46 -12.46
CA GLN A 71 -26.06 4.91 -11.12
C GLN A 71 -27.59 5.02 -10.98
N GLY A 72 -28.13 4.47 -9.90
CA GLY A 72 -29.56 4.53 -9.61
C GLY A 72 -30.42 3.80 -10.64
N SER A 73 -29.92 2.69 -11.19
CA SER A 73 -30.69 1.80 -12.06
C SER A 73 -31.07 0.50 -11.34
N THR A 74 -32.10 -0.19 -11.84
CA THR A 74 -32.49 -1.52 -11.34
C THR A 74 -32.59 -2.48 -12.52
N VAL A 75 -31.96 -3.64 -12.40
CA VAL A 75 -32.00 -4.70 -13.42
C VAL A 75 -33.42 -5.27 -13.52
N THR A 76 -34.00 -5.23 -14.71
CA THR A 76 -35.34 -5.77 -14.99
C THR A 76 -35.31 -7.09 -15.73
N ASP A 77 -34.32 -7.29 -16.60
CA ASP A 77 -34.16 -8.51 -17.39
C ASP A 77 -32.71 -8.65 -17.89
N ILE A 78 -32.31 -9.87 -18.21
CA ILE A 78 -30.99 -10.19 -18.78
C ILE A 78 -31.18 -11.11 -19.98
N THR A 79 -30.60 -10.74 -21.12
CA THR A 79 -30.61 -11.55 -22.33
C THR A 79 -29.17 -11.90 -22.73
N ILE A 80 -28.93 -13.15 -23.10
CA ILE A 80 -27.63 -13.59 -23.65
C ILE A 80 -27.75 -13.80 -25.16
N ILE A 81 -26.85 -13.19 -25.92
CA ILE A 81 -26.65 -13.45 -27.34
C ILE A 81 -25.35 -14.23 -27.48
N SER A 82 -25.41 -15.46 -27.99
CA SER A 82 -24.23 -16.31 -28.17
C SER A 82 -23.74 -16.33 -29.62
N SER A 83 -22.47 -16.68 -29.80
CA SER A 83 -21.98 -17.15 -31.10
C SER A 83 -22.65 -18.47 -31.50
N GLU A 84 -22.46 -18.88 -32.76
CA GLU A 84 -22.69 -20.27 -33.13
C GLU A 84 -21.75 -21.18 -32.31
N PRO A 85 -22.25 -22.27 -31.70
CA PRO A 85 -21.40 -23.13 -30.88
C PRO A 85 -20.51 -24.03 -31.74
N VAL A 86 -19.28 -24.23 -31.28
CA VAL A 86 -18.44 -25.35 -31.70
C VAL A 86 -18.97 -26.61 -31.01
N ILE A 87 -19.25 -27.65 -31.79
CA ILE A 87 -19.79 -28.92 -31.28
C ILE A 87 -18.72 -30.00 -31.32
N GLN A 88 -18.50 -30.63 -30.17
CA GLN A 88 -17.65 -31.82 -30.02
C GLN A 88 -18.49 -32.99 -29.53
N VAL A 89 -18.22 -34.20 -30.04
CA VAL A 89 -18.94 -35.42 -29.67
C VAL A 89 -17.95 -36.46 -29.16
N GLY A 90 -18.37 -37.26 -28.19
CA GLY A 90 -17.55 -38.30 -27.56
C GLY A 90 -16.53 -37.75 -26.57
N TYR A 91 -16.78 -36.57 -26.02
CA TYR A 91 -15.98 -35.99 -24.94
C TYR A 91 -16.70 -36.20 -23.60
N GLU A 92 -15.98 -36.69 -22.61
CA GLU A 92 -16.51 -36.89 -21.27
C GLU A 92 -15.98 -35.79 -20.35
N ILE A 93 -16.87 -34.94 -19.86
CA ILE A 93 -16.52 -33.98 -18.81
C ILE A 93 -16.42 -34.74 -17.48
N PRO A 94 -15.33 -34.56 -16.71
CA PRO A 94 -15.21 -35.09 -15.34
C PRO A 94 -16.40 -34.67 -14.46
N TRP A 95 -16.61 -35.34 -13.33
CA TRP A 95 -17.73 -35.06 -12.43
C TRP A 95 -17.25 -34.61 -11.06
N GLY A 96 -18.06 -33.76 -10.45
CA GLY A 96 -17.79 -33.18 -9.16
C GLY A 96 -17.72 -34.23 -8.06
N GLN A 97 -16.84 -34.00 -7.09
CA GLN A 97 -16.69 -34.83 -5.92
C GLN A 97 -17.22 -34.13 -4.67
N VAL A 98 -17.22 -34.87 -3.56
CA VAL A 98 -17.66 -34.31 -2.28
C VAL A 98 -16.60 -33.38 -1.71
N PRO A 99 -17.00 -32.22 -1.17
CA PRO A 99 -16.13 -31.42 -0.33
C PRO A 99 -15.80 -32.20 0.94
N ALA A 100 -14.60 -31.99 1.45
CA ALA A 100 -14.12 -32.57 2.70
C ALA A 100 -13.46 -31.49 3.54
N THR A 101 -13.67 -31.51 4.84
CA THR A 101 -12.86 -30.71 5.76
C THR A 101 -11.50 -31.37 5.92
N PHE A 102 -10.45 -30.60 6.24
CA PHE A 102 -9.18 -31.21 6.62
C PHE A 102 -9.37 -32.10 7.86
N THR A 103 -10.20 -31.71 8.83
CA THR A 103 -10.48 -32.54 10.02
C THR A 103 -11.03 -33.93 9.69
N ASP A 104 -11.96 -34.05 8.74
CA ASP A 104 -12.64 -35.30 8.41
C ASP A 104 -12.19 -35.91 7.06
N ALA A 105 -11.01 -35.51 6.57
CA ALA A 105 -10.45 -35.91 5.28
C ALA A 105 -10.43 -37.44 5.05
N GLU A 106 -10.13 -38.21 6.11
CA GLU A 106 -10.08 -39.68 6.03
C GLU A 106 -11.45 -40.32 5.83
N SER A 107 -12.51 -39.71 6.35
CA SER A 107 -13.87 -40.25 6.26
C SER A 107 -14.54 -39.98 4.92
N SER A 108 -14.10 -38.95 4.21
CA SER A 108 -14.68 -38.51 2.94
C SER A 108 -14.32 -39.46 1.80
N GLN A 109 -15.29 -39.82 0.96
CA GLN A 109 -15.11 -40.74 -0.18
C GLN A 109 -15.62 -40.12 -1.46
N MET A 110 -14.90 -40.37 -2.56
CA MET A 110 -15.35 -40.00 -3.91
C MET A 110 -16.73 -40.61 -4.20
N VAL A 111 -17.55 -39.88 -4.94
CA VAL A 111 -18.89 -40.29 -5.32
C VAL A 111 -18.95 -40.72 -6.78
N GLU A 112 -19.86 -41.64 -7.06
CA GLU A 112 -20.16 -42.07 -8.42
C GLU A 112 -21.00 -41.01 -9.16
N LYS A 113 -21.03 -41.11 -10.49
CA LYS A 113 -21.89 -40.29 -11.35
C LYS A 113 -23.36 -40.46 -10.97
N LYS A 114 -24.11 -39.35 -10.89
CA LYS A 114 -25.56 -39.36 -10.71
C LYS A 114 -26.23 -39.91 -11.97
N ALA A 115 -26.83 -41.09 -11.86
CA ALA A 115 -27.54 -41.73 -12.98
C ALA A 115 -28.64 -40.83 -13.57
N GLU A 116 -29.35 -40.07 -12.73
CA GLU A 116 -30.37 -39.11 -13.15
C GLU A 116 -29.85 -37.98 -14.07
N VAL A 117 -28.56 -37.67 -14.03
CA VAL A 117 -27.92 -36.71 -14.95
C VAL A 117 -27.28 -37.43 -16.14
N TYR A 118 -26.55 -38.52 -15.88
CA TYR A 118 -25.74 -39.18 -16.92
C TYR A 118 -26.53 -40.09 -17.86
N ASP A 119 -27.73 -40.54 -17.48
CA ASP A 119 -28.61 -41.38 -18.33
C ASP A 119 -29.52 -40.56 -19.26
N LEU A 120 -29.57 -39.23 -19.09
CA LEU A 120 -30.33 -38.30 -19.93
C LEU A 120 -29.46 -37.79 -21.10
N ASP A 121 -30.05 -37.71 -22.30
CA ASP A 121 -29.40 -37.09 -23.48
C ASP A 121 -29.98 -35.70 -23.76
N GLU A 122 -30.17 -34.94 -22.67
CA GLU A 122 -30.64 -33.56 -22.66
C GLU A 122 -29.47 -32.62 -22.36
N TRP A 123 -29.63 -31.35 -22.70
CA TRP A 123 -28.66 -30.33 -22.32
C TRP A 123 -28.70 -30.16 -20.80
N TYR A 124 -27.55 -30.33 -20.15
CA TYR A 124 -27.49 -30.47 -18.71
C TYR A 124 -27.87 -29.17 -17.98
N LEU A 125 -27.27 -28.04 -18.36
CA LEU A 125 -27.62 -26.74 -17.78
C LEU A 125 -28.79 -26.08 -18.53
N ASP A 126 -28.81 -26.23 -19.87
CA ASP A 126 -29.77 -25.59 -20.79
C ASP A 126 -29.94 -24.07 -20.54
N ARG A 127 -28.88 -23.43 -20.05
CA ARG A 127 -28.79 -21.99 -19.77
C ARG A 127 -27.36 -21.51 -19.99
N LEU A 128 -27.20 -20.26 -20.40
CA LEU A 128 -25.89 -19.63 -20.66
C LEU A 128 -25.46 -18.66 -19.57
N TYR A 129 -26.34 -18.38 -18.61
CA TYR A 129 -26.02 -17.57 -17.45
C TYR A 129 -26.83 -17.99 -16.23
N GLU A 130 -26.38 -17.53 -15.07
CA GLU A 130 -27.09 -17.54 -13.79
C GLU A 130 -26.93 -16.18 -13.14
N PHE A 131 -28.06 -15.57 -12.75
CA PHE A 131 -28.07 -14.35 -11.95
C PHE A 131 -27.63 -14.70 -10.53
N VAL A 132 -26.62 -14.01 -10.01
CA VAL A 132 -26.13 -14.22 -8.65
C VAL A 132 -26.73 -13.15 -7.73
N SER A 133 -26.36 -11.88 -7.94
CA SER A 133 -26.86 -10.76 -7.14
C SER A 133 -26.52 -9.40 -7.78
N VAL A 134 -27.01 -8.32 -7.16
CA VAL A 134 -26.48 -6.97 -7.35
C VAL A 134 -25.92 -6.54 -6.00
N GLU A 135 -24.61 -6.30 -5.94
CA GLU A 135 -23.93 -5.80 -4.74
C GLU A 135 -23.52 -4.35 -4.95
N SER A 136 -23.22 -3.66 -3.85
CA SER A 136 -22.65 -2.32 -3.89
C SER A 136 -21.22 -2.34 -3.36
N PHE A 137 -20.35 -1.52 -3.94
CA PHE A 137 -19.03 -1.23 -3.41
C PHE A 137 -18.79 0.27 -3.48
N ARG A 138 -18.60 0.94 -2.34
CA ARG A 138 -18.38 2.40 -2.28
C ARG A 138 -19.47 3.20 -3.02
N GLY A 139 -20.69 2.69 -2.99
CA GLY A 139 -21.87 3.26 -3.67
C GLY A 139 -21.98 2.97 -5.17
N TYR A 140 -21.11 2.14 -5.74
CA TYR A 140 -21.24 1.64 -7.12
C TYR A 140 -21.96 0.30 -7.14
N ASP A 141 -23.02 0.19 -7.94
CA ASP A 141 -23.82 -1.04 -8.04
C ASP A 141 -23.25 -1.96 -9.13
N ILE A 142 -22.93 -3.19 -8.75
CA ILE A 142 -22.28 -4.20 -9.57
C ILE A 142 -23.21 -5.41 -9.70
N LEU A 143 -23.58 -5.73 -10.93
CA LEU A 143 -24.30 -6.94 -11.27
C LEU A 143 -23.34 -8.12 -11.38
N TYR A 144 -23.58 -9.16 -10.57
CA TYR A 144 -22.83 -10.41 -10.59
C TYR A 144 -23.60 -11.52 -11.31
N LEU A 145 -22.98 -12.09 -12.34
CA LEU A 145 -23.51 -13.23 -13.10
C LEU A 145 -22.48 -14.36 -13.20
N ASN A 146 -22.93 -15.61 -13.27
CA ASN A 146 -22.10 -16.72 -13.74
C ASN A 146 -22.43 -17.01 -15.20
N LEU A 147 -21.46 -16.86 -16.11
CA LEU A 147 -21.62 -17.14 -17.55
C LEU A 147 -21.14 -18.56 -17.87
N PHE A 148 -21.94 -19.32 -18.60
CA PHE A 148 -21.63 -20.69 -19.00
C PHE A 148 -21.27 -20.75 -20.49
N PRO A 149 -19.97 -20.73 -20.86
CA PRO A 149 -19.54 -20.85 -22.25
C PRO A 149 -19.64 -22.28 -22.78
N VAL A 150 -19.97 -23.24 -21.91
CA VAL A 150 -20.07 -24.66 -22.25
C VAL A 150 -21.41 -25.23 -21.82
N ASP A 151 -22.01 -26.04 -22.70
CA ASP A 151 -23.17 -26.86 -22.38
C ASP A 151 -22.91 -28.31 -22.79
N TYR A 152 -23.48 -29.26 -22.06
CA TYR A 152 -23.07 -30.66 -22.11
C TYR A 152 -24.26 -31.61 -22.15
N ARG A 153 -24.17 -32.65 -22.98
CA ARG A 153 -25.05 -33.82 -22.97
C ARG A 153 -24.30 -35.03 -22.44
N PRO A 154 -24.55 -35.41 -21.17
CA PRO A 154 -23.81 -36.48 -20.51
C PRO A 154 -23.86 -37.83 -21.23
N ARG A 155 -25.04 -38.26 -21.70
CA ARG A 155 -25.19 -39.60 -22.28
C ARG A 155 -24.47 -39.77 -23.62
N SER A 156 -24.54 -38.75 -24.48
CA SER A 156 -23.88 -38.78 -25.80
C SER A 156 -22.43 -38.29 -25.76
N GLY A 157 -22.00 -37.66 -24.67
CA GLY A 157 -20.71 -36.97 -24.59
C GLY A 157 -20.62 -35.80 -25.58
N THR A 158 -21.75 -35.12 -25.83
CA THR A 158 -21.81 -33.98 -26.77
C THR A 158 -21.62 -32.68 -26.00
N VAL A 159 -20.63 -31.88 -26.40
CA VAL A 159 -20.30 -30.58 -25.81
C VAL A 159 -20.58 -29.48 -26.84
N LYS A 160 -21.23 -28.41 -26.40
CA LYS A 160 -21.27 -27.12 -27.09
C LYS A 160 -20.31 -26.18 -26.39
N PHE A 161 -19.50 -25.49 -27.18
CA PHE A 161 -18.65 -24.40 -26.71
C PHE A 161 -19.00 -23.12 -27.47
N TYR A 162 -19.25 -22.03 -26.76
CA TYR A 162 -19.53 -20.72 -27.31
C TYR A 162 -18.30 -19.83 -27.16
N GLU A 163 -17.71 -19.44 -28.29
CA GLU A 163 -16.51 -18.57 -28.32
C GLU A 163 -16.83 -17.14 -27.87
N LYS A 164 -18.09 -16.70 -28.02
CA LYS A 164 -18.54 -15.38 -27.60
C LYS A 164 -19.93 -15.41 -26.96
N LEU A 165 -20.08 -14.70 -25.85
CA LEU A 165 -21.36 -14.36 -25.23
C LEU A 165 -21.46 -12.84 -25.09
N THR A 166 -22.57 -12.25 -25.51
CA THR A 166 -22.92 -10.86 -25.24
C THR A 166 -24.04 -10.82 -24.22
N VAL A 167 -23.77 -10.22 -23.06
CA VAL A 167 -24.75 -9.97 -22.01
C VAL A 167 -25.46 -8.66 -22.33
N VAL A 168 -26.79 -8.68 -22.48
CA VAL A 168 -27.63 -7.49 -22.60
C VAL A 168 -28.40 -7.34 -21.28
N VAL A 169 -28.12 -6.26 -20.57
CA VAL A 169 -28.75 -5.91 -19.29
C VAL A 169 -29.84 -4.89 -19.57
N HIS A 170 -31.09 -5.24 -19.27
CA HIS A 170 -32.22 -4.33 -19.32
C HIS A 170 -32.44 -3.72 -17.94
N ILE A 171 -32.68 -2.42 -17.92
CA ILE A 171 -32.73 -1.63 -16.69
C ILE A 171 -33.96 -0.72 -16.65
N SER A 172 -34.31 -0.32 -15.43
CA SER A 172 -35.31 0.73 -15.16
C SER A 172 -34.76 1.73 -14.15
N GLU A 173 -35.47 2.84 -13.97
CA GLU A 173 -35.15 3.86 -12.96
C GLU A 173 -35.23 3.27 -11.54
N GLY A 174 -34.15 3.43 -10.77
CA GLY A 174 -34.01 3.01 -9.38
C GLY A 174 -33.59 4.18 -8.49
N VAL A 175 -33.00 3.87 -7.33
CA VAL A 175 -32.51 4.86 -6.37
C VAL A 175 -30.98 4.70 -6.26
N PRO A 176 -30.19 5.78 -6.45
CA PRO A 176 -28.76 5.72 -6.23
C PRO A 176 -28.41 5.25 -4.81
N ASN A 177 -27.40 4.40 -4.68
CA ASN A 177 -26.83 4.07 -3.39
C ASN A 177 -26.27 5.37 -2.73
N ASN A 178 -26.56 5.55 -1.44
CA ASN A 178 -26.17 6.75 -0.68
C ASN A 178 -24.71 6.76 -0.22
N MET A 179 -23.93 5.71 -0.51
CA MET A 179 -22.50 5.56 -0.20
C MET A 179 -21.55 6.13 -1.25
N CYS A 180 -22.06 6.66 -2.36
CA CYS A 180 -21.21 7.07 -3.48
C CYS A 180 -20.48 8.40 -3.19
N ARG A 181 -19.21 8.35 -2.77
CA ARG A 181 -18.36 9.55 -2.67
C ARG A 181 -17.82 10.01 -4.03
N ASN A 182 -17.66 9.06 -4.96
CA ASN A 182 -17.20 9.29 -6.33
C ASN A 182 -15.83 10.01 -6.45
N GLY A 183 -14.92 9.82 -5.48
CA GLY A 183 -13.57 10.36 -5.55
C GLY A 183 -12.68 9.60 -6.55
N ASP A 184 -11.53 10.18 -6.94
CA ASP A 184 -10.61 9.58 -7.91
C ASP A 184 -10.13 8.17 -7.52
N GLU A 185 -9.86 7.96 -6.22
CA GLU A 185 -9.49 6.64 -5.68
C GLU A 185 -10.63 5.62 -5.78
N ASP A 186 -11.88 6.05 -5.54
CA ASP A 186 -13.05 5.19 -5.65
C ASP A 186 -13.28 4.78 -7.11
N ARG A 187 -13.15 5.74 -8.04
CA ARG A 187 -13.25 5.50 -9.49
C ARG A 187 -12.15 4.56 -9.99
N ALA A 188 -10.93 4.70 -9.47
CA ALA A 188 -9.82 3.81 -9.80
C ALA A 188 -10.05 2.40 -9.25
N ALA A 189 -10.56 2.27 -8.02
CA ALA A 189 -10.87 0.99 -7.40
C ALA A 189 -11.94 0.22 -8.19
N ILE A 190 -13.08 0.86 -8.49
CA ILE A 190 -14.15 0.20 -9.24
C ILE A 190 -13.72 -0.16 -10.67
N ALA A 191 -12.94 0.69 -11.33
CA ALA A 191 -12.42 0.42 -12.68
C ALA A 191 -11.52 -0.83 -12.73
N GLY A 192 -10.84 -1.16 -11.62
CA GLY A 192 -10.06 -2.39 -11.49
C GLY A 192 -10.88 -3.65 -11.20
N MET A 193 -12.16 -3.51 -10.85
CA MET A 193 -13.04 -4.63 -10.49
C MET A 193 -13.97 -5.06 -11.63
N VAL A 194 -14.52 -4.10 -12.38
CA VAL A 194 -15.64 -4.35 -13.30
C VAL A 194 -15.21 -4.66 -14.73
N ASP A 195 -15.98 -5.50 -15.42
CA ASP A 195 -15.76 -5.88 -16.82
C ASP A 195 -16.13 -4.75 -17.82
N ASN A 196 -16.89 -3.73 -17.39
CA ASN A 196 -17.35 -2.61 -18.23
C ASN A 196 -17.15 -1.24 -17.57
N MET A 197 -16.33 -0.39 -18.18
CA MET A 197 -16.13 0.99 -17.69
C MET A 197 -17.13 2.01 -18.27
N ILE A 198 -17.99 1.61 -19.22
CA ILE A 198 -18.89 2.55 -19.93
C ILE A 198 -19.86 3.27 -18.99
N ASN A 199 -20.25 2.63 -17.88
CA ASN A 199 -21.22 3.18 -16.93
C ASN A 199 -20.56 4.01 -15.82
N LEU A 200 -19.23 4.06 -15.74
CA LEU A 200 -18.53 4.80 -14.69
C LEU A 200 -18.81 6.31 -14.75
N GLU A 201 -19.02 6.85 -15.95
CA GLU A 201 -19.35 8.26 -16.16
C GLU A 201 -20.81 8.61 -15.77
N THR A 202 -21.62 7.63 -15.37
CA THR A 202 -23.00 7.88 -14.91
C THR A 202 -23.08 8.18 -13.41
N TYR A 203 -21.99 8.00 -12.68
CA TYR A 203 -21.95 8.19 -11.23
C TYR A 203 -21.60 9.63 -10.89
N ASP A 204 -22.45 10.23 -10.06
CA ASP A 204 -22.22 11.47 -9.33
C ASP A 204 -22.09 11.19 -7.82
N GLU A 205 -21.47 12.12 -7.09
CA GLU A 205 -21.41 12.05 -5.62
C GLU A 205 -22.83 12.11 -5.01
N VAL A 206 -23.12 11.20 -4.09
CA VAL A 206 -24.33 11.16 -3.28
C VAL A 206 -23.96 11.31 -1.82
N THR A 207 -24.45 12.36 -1.18
CA THR A 207 -24.23 12.58 0.26
C THR A 207 -25.19 11.76 1.10
N ASP A 208 -24.70 10.86 1.95
CA ASP A 208 -25.52 10.21 2.98
C ASP A 208 -25.88 11.22 4.08
N GLN A 209 -27.10 11.74 4.03
CA GLN A 209 -27.60 12.67 5.05
C GLN A 209 -27.80 12.03 6.43
N CYS A 210 -27.73 10.70 6.54
CA CYS A 210 -27.95 9.97 7.78
C CYS A 210 -26.65 9.66 8.54
N ALA A 211 -25.49 9.73 7.90
CA ALA A 211 -24.20 9.53 8.57
C ALA A 211 -23.87 10.71 9.51
N PRO A 212 -23.57 10.47 10.80
CA PRO A 212 -23.15 11.55 11.70
C PRO A 212 -21.85 12.20 11.21
N TYR A 213 -21.83 13.53 11.08
CA TYR A 213 -20.62 14.28 10.76
C TYR A 213 -19.58 14.14 11.88
N LEU A 214 -18.36 13.73 11.53
CA LEU A 214 -17.23 13.68 12.45
C LEU A 214 -16.32 14.90 12.27
N PRO A 215 -16.04 15.68 13.34
CA PRO A 215 -15.16 16.83 13.24
C PRO A 215 -13.68 16.42 13.12
N GLY A 216 -12.90 17.28 12.45
CA GLY A 216 -11.49 17.04 12.12
C GLY A 216 -11.32 16.17 10.88
N GLY A 217 -10.07 15.84 10.55
CA GLY A 217 -9.71 15.03 9.38
C GLY A 217 -9.18 15.87 8.21
N PRO A 218 -8.86 15.21 7.07
CA PRO A 218 -9.05 13.79 6.76
C PRO A 218 -8.21 12.84 7.63
N TYR A 219 -8.67 11.59 7.75
CA TYR A 219 -7.95 10.48 8.41
C TYR A 219 -8.20 9.19 7.63
N GLU A 220 -7.29 8.90 6.71
CA GLU A 220 -7.30 7.69 5.87
C GLU A 220 -7.11 6.41 6.71
N TYR A 221 -6.32 6.48 7.79
CA TYR A 221 -6.05 5.36 8.70
C TYR A 221 -6.62 5.59 10.10
N VAL A 222 -7.52 4.70 10.54
CA VAL A 222 -8.15 4.77 11.86
C VAL A 222 -7.78 3.55 12.69
N ILE A 223 -7.41 3.77 13.96
CA ILE A 223 -7.20 2.70 14.94
C ILE A 223 -8.30 2.79 16.00
N ILE A 224 -9.08 1.72 16.15
CA ILE A 224 -10.11 1.59 17.20
C ILE A 224 -9.56 0.77 18.34
N THR A 225 -9.53 1.31 19.56
CA THR A 225 -8.98 0.60 20.73
C THR A 225 -9.63 1.04 22.04
N ASN A 226 -9.25 0.48 23.18
CA ASN A 226 -9.70 0.97 24.48
C ASN A 226 -8.78 2.08 25.02
N ASP A 227 -9.23 2.81 26.05
CA ASP A 227 -8.46 3.91 26.64
C ASP A 227 -7.14 3.45 27.29
N THR A 228 -6.98 2.14 27.59
CA THR A 228 -5.75 1.60 28.18
C THR A 228 -4.64 1.43 27.15
N LEU A 229 -4.97 1.02 25.93
CA LEU A 229 -4.02 0.76 24.85
C LEU A 229 -3.82 1.97 23.92
N GLU A 230 -4.72 2.95 23.95
CA GLU A 230 -4.67 4.18 23.15
C GLU A 230 -3.28 4.84 23.12
N PRO A 231 -2.56 5.07 24.25
CA PRO A 231 -1.25 5.71 24.19
C PRO A 231 -0.19 4.92 23.41
N THR A 232 -0.30 3.60 23.39
CA THR A 232 0.61 2.73 22.62
C THR A 232 0.28 2.78 21.14
N PHE A 233 -1.00 2.65 20.78
CA PHE A 233 -1.43 2.74 19.38
C PHE A 233 -1.26 4.14 18.79
N GLN A 234 -1.23 5.19 19.61
CA GLN A 234 -0.90 6.54 19.15
C GLN A 234 0.52 6.61 18.55
N GLN A 235 1.46 5.77 19.02
CA GLN A 235 2.80 5.68 18.43
C GLN A 235 2.72 5.15 16.98
N LEU A 236 1.87 4.14 16.73
CA LEU A 236 1.66 3.61 15.39
C LEU A 236 0.98 4.66 14.50
N ALA A 237 -0.09 5.30 14.97
CA ALA A 237 -0.75 6.36 14.22
C ALA A 237 0.22 7.49 13.83
N ASN A 238 1.10 7.91 14.74
CA ASN A 238 2.12 8.94 14.45
C ASN A 238 3.13 8.48 13.41
N HIS A 239 3.55 7.20 13.45
CA HIS A 239 4.44 6.63 12.42
C HIS A 239 3.76 6.58 11.05
N LYS A 240 2.46 6.28 11.01
CA LYS A 240 1.68 6.14 9.77
C LYS A 240 1.34 7.48 9.11
N ALA A 241 1.08 8.51 9.91
CA ALA A 241 0.60 9.82 9.45
C ALA A 241 1.39 10.46 8.28
N PRO A 242 2.71 10.28 8.12
CA PRO A 242 3.44 10.80 6.96
C PRO A 242 3.26 10.02 5.65
N TYR A 243 2.71 8.80 5.71
CA TYR A 243 2.56 7.91 4.55
C TYR A 243 1.12 7.81 4.02
N VAL A 244 0.15 8.31 4.80
CA VAL A 244 -1.28 8.31 4.49
C VAL A 244 -1.86 9.70 4.70
N ASN A 245 -3.04 9.98 4.18
CA ASN A 245 -3.75 11.25 4.38
C ASN A 245 -4.38 11.34 5.78
N GLY A 246 -3.53 11.37 6.80
CA GLY A 246 -3.88 11.46 8.22
C GLY A 246 -4.16 10.10 8.89
N ALA A 247 -3.76 10.00 10.16
CA ALA A 247 -4.02 8.84 10.99
C ALA A 247 -4.63 9.25 12.34
N LYS A 248 -5.54 8.42 12.89
CA LYS A 248 -6.23 8.74 14.16
C LYS A 248 -6.53 7.51 15.00
N VAL A 249 -6.29 7.64 16.31
CA VAL A 249 -6.79 6.67 17.30
C VAL A 249 -8.14 7.15 17.84
N VAL A 250 -9.09 6.22 17.96
CA VAL A 250 -10.43 6.47 18.51
C VAL A 250 -10.75 5.42 19.57
N THR A 251 -11.18 5.87 20.75
CA THR A 251 -11.47 4.95 21.85
C THR A 251 -12.89 4.39 21.77
N LEU A 252 -13.04 3.11 22.14
CA LEU A 252 -14.34 2.45 22.26
C LEU A 252 -15.27 3.17 23.22
N ASN A 253 -14.74 3.73 24.31
CA ASN A 253 -15.54 4.52 25.25
C ASN A 253 -16.17 5.74 24.56
N TRP A 254 -15.44 6.44 23.68
CA TRP A 254 -16.01 7.53 22.90
C TRP A 254 -17.05 7.02 21.88
N ILE A 255 -16.74 5.94 21.15
CA ILE A 255 -17.67 5.35 20.16
C ILE A 255 -18.99 4.95 20.82
N TYR A 256 -18.93 4.21 21.92
CA TYR A 256 -20.11 3.66 22.60
C TYR A 256 -21.03 4.73 23.20
N ASN A 257 -20.48 5.89 23.53
CA ASN A 257 -21.22 7.06 24.03
C ASN A 257 -21.73 7.98 22.90
N THR A 258 -21.14 7.91 21.70
CA THR A 258 -21.49 8.77 20.56
C THR A 258 -22.50 8.13 19.63
N PHE A 259 -22.39 6.82 19.39
CA PHE A 259 -23.21 6.09 18.43
C PHE A 259 -24.28 5.23 19.11
N THR A 260 -25.43 5.13 18.46
CA THR A 260 -26.52 4.22 18.84
C THR A 260 -26.56 3.00 17.93
N GLY A 261 -26.78 1.82 18.49
CA GLY A 261 -26.91 0.55 17.79
C GLY A 261 -27.57 -0.48 18.71
N ALA A 262 -28.01 -1.61 18.15
CA ALA A 262 -28.54 -2.76 18.86
C ALA A 262 -27.52 -3.34 19.86
N ASP A 263 -26.23 -3.29 19.50
CA ASP A 263 -25.11 -3.70 20.33
C ASP A 263 -23.85 -2.86 20.07
N ASN A 264 -22.74 -3.22 20.71
CA ASN A 264 -21.48 -2.49 20.60
C ASN A 264 -20.83 -2.65 19.23
N GLN A 265 -20.95 -3.82 18.61
CA GLN A 265 -20.46 -4.09 17.26
C GLN A 265 -21.15 -3.18 16.23
N GLU A 266 -22.48 -3.04 16.28
CA GLU A 266 -23.20 -2.14 15.36
C GLU A 266 -22.79 -0.67 15.58
N LYS A 267 -22.53 -0.26 16.83
CA LYS A 267 -22.00 1.08 17.12
C LYS A 267 -20.62 1.33 16.50
N ILE A 268 -19.73 0.33 16.54
CA ILE A 268 -18.41 0.39 15.89
C ILE A 268 -18.59 0.50 14.37
N ARG A 269 -19.39 -0.38 13.75
CA ARG A 269 -19.67 -0.34 12.31
C ARG A 269 -20.23 1.02 11.86
N LYS A 270 -21.17 1.58 12.62
CA LYS A 270 -21.71 2.94 12.36
C LYS A 270 -20.67 4.04 12.49
N PHE A 271 -19.73 3.90 13.41
CA PHE A 271 -18.58 4.81 13.47
C PHE A 271 -17.70 4.69 12.23
N VAL A 272 -17.37 3.47 11.79
CA VAL A 272 -16.57 3.26 10.56
C VAL A 272 -17.29 3.85 9.35
N ARG A 273 -18.62 3.68 9.24
CA ARG A 273 -19.43 4.34 8.20
C ARG A 273 -19.33 5.87 8.26
N ALA A 274 -19.40 6.46 9.45
CA ALA A 274 -19.25 7.91 9.61
C ALA A 274 -17.83 8.41 9.25
N ALA A 275 -16.80 7.63 9.57
CA ALA A 275 -15.41 7.92 9.25
C ALA A 275 -15.13 7.82 7.75
N TYR A 276 -15.71 6.83 7.07
CA TYR A 276 -15.66 6.69 5.60
C TYR A 276 -16.10 7.98 4.89
N PHE A 277 -17.21 8.59 5.32
CA PHE A 277 -17.70 9.84 4.72
C PHE A 277 -16.96 11.08 5.21
N SER A 278 -16.78 11.24 6.52
CA SER A 278 -16.28 12.50 7.09
C SER A 278 -14.77 12.65 6.92
N TRP A 279 -14.05 11.53 6.96
CA TRP A 279 -12.59 11.50 7.04
C TRP A 279 -11.92 10.83 5.83
N ASN A 280 -12.70 10.34 4.87
CA ASN A 280 -12.21 9.55 3.74
C ASN A 280 -11.39 8.32 4.19
N THR A 281 -11.83 7.68 5.28
CA THR A 281 -11.13 6.51 5.84
C THR A 281 -11.13 5.34 4.85
N THR A 282 -9.97 4.72 4.68
CA THR A 282 -9.72 3.55 3.80
C THR A 282 -9.31 2.32 4.60
N TYR A 283 -8.65 2.52 5.75
CA TYR A 283 -8.09 1.44 6.57
C TYR A 283 -8.54 1.58 8.03
N CYS A 284 -8.95 0.46 8.63
CA CYS A 284 -9.36 0.41 10.04
C CYS A 284 -8.65 -0.74 10.79
N LEU A 285 -7.78 -0.39 11.73
CA LEU A 285 -7.16 -1.36 12.65
C LEU A 285 -8.00 -1.50 13.92
N LEU A 286 -8.49 -2.71 14.20
CA LEU A 286 -9.04 -3.11 15.49
C LEU A 286 -7.87 -3.37 16.45
N GLY A 287 -7.49 -2.35 17.22
CA GLY A 287 -6.37 -2.34 18.15
C GLY A 287 -6.67 -3.09 19.44
N GLY A 288 -6.89 -4.40 19.35
CA GLY A 288 -7.07 -5.28 20.49
C GLY A 288 -7.64 -6.65 20.14
N ASP A 289 -7.40 -7.60 21.04
CA ASP A 289 -8.04 -8.92 21.07
C ASP A 289 -9.58 -8.78 21.18
N VAL A 290 -10.34 -9.85 20.94
CA VAL A 290 -11.80 -9.91 20.95
C VAL A 290 -12.43 -9.46 22.27
N PHE A 291 -11.70 -9.60 23.37
CA PHE A 291 -12.12 -9.09 24.70
C PHE A 291 -11.93 -7.58 24.85
N VAL A 292 -11.11 -6.95 24.00
CA VAL A 292 -10.91 -5.50 23.94
C VAL A 292 -11.84 -4.88 22.91
N VAL A 293 -11.72 -5.29 21.64
CA VAL A 293 -12.56 -4.85 20.54
C VAL A 293 -13.39 -6.05 20.09
N PRO A 294 -14.74 -6.05 20.26
CA PRO A 294 -15.54 -7.23 19.92
C PRO A 294 -15.44 -7.57 18.43
N TYR A 295 -15.62 -8.84 18.09
CA TYR A 295 -15.86 -9.28 16.72
C TYR A 295 -17.37 -9.45 16.49
N ARG A 296 -17.77 -9.72 15.23
CA ARG A 296 -19.12 -10.18 14.89
C ARG A 296 -19.04 -11.64 14.45
N GLY A 297 -19.80 -12.51 15.14
CA GLY A 297 -19.97 -13.90 14.76
C GLY A 297 -20.98 -14.05 13.62
N PHE A 298 -20.63 -14.80 12.59
CA PHE A 298 -21.48 -15.09 11.42
C PHE A 298 -22.01 -16.52 11.47
N TYR A 299 -23.19 -16.70 10.87
CA TYR A 299 -23.80 -17.99 10.60
C TYR A 299 -23.26 -18.59 9.31
N VAL A 300 -22.81 -19.84 9.40
CA VAL A 300 -22.43 -20.65 8.25
C VAL A 300 -22.86 -22.09 8.44
N LYS A 301 -23.23 -22.72 7.32
CA LYS A 301 -23.62 -24.12 7.29
C LYS A 301 -23.22 -24.81 6.00
N VAL A 302 -22.56 -25.95 6.14
CA VAL A 302 -22.26 -26.90 5.05
C VAL A 302 -22.60 -28.30 5.57
N ASP A 303 -23.62 -28.93 5.00
CA ASP A 303 -24.11 -30.24 5.42
C ASP A 303 -24.34 -30.34 6.95
N GLN A 304 -23.54 -31.16 7.65
CA GLN A 304 -23.58 -31.32 9.12
C GLN A 304 -22.77 -30.28 9.90
N TYR A 305 -21.91 -29.50 9.24
CA TYR A 305 -21.11 -28.45 9.88
C TYR A 305 -21.94 -27.18 9.93
N GLU A 306 -22.17 -26.67 11.13
CA GLU A 306 -22.96 -25.48 11.37
C GLU A 306 -22.29 -24.69 12.50
N ASP A 307 -22.05 -23.41 12.24
CA ASP A 307 -21.53 -22.45 13.20
C ASP A 307 -22.41 -21.20 13.15
N CYS A 308 -22.67 -20.59 14.31
CA CYS A 308 -23.44 -19.36 14.43
C CYS A 308 -22.64 -18.22 15.05
N ASP A 309 -21.35 -18.42 15.29
CA ASP A 309 -20.47 -17.45 15.95
C ASP A 309 -19.07 -17.39 15.31
N MET A 310 -18.95 -17.75 14.02
CA MET A 310 -17.67 -17.73 13.30
C MET A 310 -17.17 -16.30 13.16
N ALA A 311 -15.94 -16.00 13.60
CA ALA A 311 -15.49 -14.63 13.67
C ALA A 311 -15.29 -14.02 12.27
N ALA A 312 -15.94 -12.88 12.00
CA ALA A 312 -15.87 -12.21 10.71
C ALA A 312 -15.74 -10.68 10.90
N ASP A 313 -14.49 -10.19 10.95
CA ASP A 313 -14.20 -8.76 11.11
C ASP A 313 -14.57 -7.93 9.87
N MET A 314 -14.79 -8.58 8.72
CA MET A 314 -15.33 -7.93 7.51
C MET A 314 -16.65 -7.19 7.77
N TYR A 315 -17.42 -7.58 8.79
CA TYR A 315 -18.61 -6.84 9.24
C TYR A 315 -18.35 -5.35 9.47
N TYR A 316 -17.15 -4.98 9.93
CA TYR A 316 -16.81 -3.58 10.19
C TYR A 316 -16.40 -2.82 8.93
N GLY A 317 -15.95 -3.52 7.88
CA GLY A 317 -15.47 -2.95 6.63
C GLY A 317 -16.53 -2.85 5.54
N CYS A 318 -17.47 -3.80 5.53
CA CYS A 318 -18.68 -3.77 4.71
C CYS A 318 -19.66 -2.78 5.33
N LEU A 319 -19.98 -1.69 4.64
CA LEU A 319 -20.75 -0.57 5.18
C LEU A 319 -22.19 -0.54 4.69
N ASP A 320 -22.57 -1.41 3.76
CA ASP A 320 -23.92 -1.59 3.23
C ASP A 320 -24.57 -2.91 3.70
N GLY A 321 -25.84 -3.14 3.34
CA GLY A 321 -26.53 -4.36 3.80
C GLY A 321 -26.84 -4.41 5.30
N THR A 322 -27.65 -5.38 5.71
CA THR A 322 -28.19 -5.43 7.09
C THR A 322 -27.48 -6.45 7.98
N PHE A 323 -26.94 -7.53 7.41
CA PHE A 323 -26.32 -8.67 8.11
C PHE A 323 -27.22 -9.36 9.16
N ASN A 324 -28.47 -8.94 9.34
CA ASN A 324 -29.47 -9.50 10.24
C ASN A 324 -30.84 -8.88 9.91
N ALA A 325 -31.37 -9.20 8.73
CA ALA A 325 -32.58 -8.60 8.19
C ALA A 325 -33.84 -9.05 8.95
N ASP A 326 -33.83 -10.29 9.45
CA ASP A 326 -34.96 -10.90 10.13
C ASP A 326 -34.95 -10.69 11.66
N GLY A 327 -33.83 -10.20 12.20
CA GLY A 327 -33.66 -9.84 13.60
C GLY A 327 -33.43 -11.03 14.54
N ASP A 328 -32.93 -12.15 14.03
CA ASP A 328 -32.64 -13.35 14.81
C ASP A 328 -31.20 -13.35 15.36
N CYS A 329 -30.69 -14.50 15.83
CA CYS A 329 -29.34 -14.63 16.38
C CYS A 329 -28.29 -15.13 15.38
N ARG A 330 -28.65 -15.32 14.12
CA ARG A 330 -27.85 -15.90 13.04
C ARG A 330 -27.47 -14.80 12.07
N TRP A 331 -26.43 -14.07 12.41
CA TRP A 331 -25.97 -12.97 11.58
C TRP A 331 -25.38 -13.49 10.27
N ALA A 332 -25.58 -12.75 9.18
CA ALA A 332 -25.05 -13.01 7.86
C ALA A 332 -25.58 -14.28 7.17
N GLU A 333 -26.84 -14.62 7.45
CA GLU A 333 -27.57 -15.63 6.68
C GLU A 333 -27.73 -15.19 5.21
N PRO A 334 -27.84 -16.13 4.26
CA PRO A 334 -28.06 -15.80 2.84
C PRO A 334 -29.25 -14.87 2.59
N GLU A 335 -30.25 -14.89 3.48
CA GLU A 335 -31.47 -14.09 3.42
C GLU A 335 -31.32 -12.68 4.04
N ASP A 336 -30.18 -12.35 4.67
CA ASP A 336 -29.97 -11.09 5.40
C ASP A 336 -29.60 -9.88 4.53
N GLY A 337 -29.42 -10.08 3.23
CA GLY A 337 -28.84 -9.04 2.37
C GLY A 337 -27.46 -8.64 2.88
N VAL A 338 -26.60 -9.65 3.04
CA VAL A 338 -25.20 -9.50 3.43
C VAL A 338 -24.46 -8.68 2.38
N ASP A 339 -23.70 -7.70 2.84
CA ASP A 339 -22.73 -7.00 2.01
C ASP A 339 -21.41 -7.79 2.02
N TRP A 340 -20.85 -7.98 0.83
CA TRP A 340 -19.69 -8.84 0.61
C TRP A 340 -18.41 -8.05 0.37
N LEU A 341 -18.50 -6.75 0.06
CA LEU A 341 -17.37 -5.93 -0.38
C LEU A 341 -17.05 -4.92 0.73
N GLU A 342 -15.76 -4.76 1.07
CA GLU A 342 -15.38 -3.86 2.17
C GLU A 342 -15.04 -2.49 1.61
N GLU A 343 -15.82 -1.47 1.92
CA GLU A 343 -15.47 -0.07 1.64
C GLU A 343 -14.18 0.35 2.35
N VAL A 344 -14.02 -0.13 3.60
CA VAL A 344 -12.91 0.15 4.50
C VAL A 344 -12.22 -1.16 4.86
N PHE A 345 -10.93 -1.29 4.56
CA PHE A 345 -10.20 -2.52 4.80
C PHE A 345 -9.85 -2.70 6.28
N VAL A 346 -10.25 -3.84 6.84
CA VAL A 346 -10.12 -4.12 8.27
C VAL A 346 -8.98 -5.09 8.57
N GLY A 347 -8.28 -4.85 9.68
CA GLY A 347 -7.39 -5.83 10.29
C GLY A 347 -7.41 -5.72 11.81
N ARG A 348 -6.89 -6.74 12.50
CA ARG A 348 -6.91 -6.85 13.96
C ARG A 348 -5.51 -7.01 14.55
N ALA A 349 -5.17 -6.19 15.53
CA ALA A 349 -4.03 -6.42 16.41
C ALA A 349 -4.48 -7.27 17.62
N PRO A 350 -4.13 -8.56 17.73
CA PRO A 350 -4.64 -9.47 18.76
C PRO A 350 -3.89 -9.30 20.09
N VAL A 351 -4.09 -8.14 20.72
CA VAL A 351 -3.36 -7.75 21.94
C VAL A 351 -4.33 -7.43 23.06
N TRP A 352 -4.05 -7.88 24.28
CA TRP A 352 -4.88 -7.58 25.46
C TRP A 352 -4.18 -6.68 26.46
N SER A 353 -2.84 -6.59 26.41
CA SER A 353 -2.02 -5.81 27.33
C SER A 353 -1.20 -4.72 26.63
N VAL A 354 -0.80 -3.70 27.39
CA VAL A 354 0.10 -2.63 26.92
C VAL A 354 1.43 -3.21 26.40
N SER A 355 1.92 -4.31 26.98
CA SER A 355 3.17 -4.95 26.56
C SER A 355 3.06 -5.60 25.19
N GLU A 356 2.00 -6.37 24.95
CA GLU A 356 1.77 -6.99 23.63
C GLU A 356 1.45 -5.92 22.57
N ALA A 357 0.67 -4.90 22.93
CA ALA A 357 0.45 -3.76 22.04
C ALA A 357 1.78 -3.08 21.67
N GLN A 358 2.71 -2.94 22.61
CA GLN A 358 4.02 -2.36 22.33
C GLN A 358 4.85 -3.28 21.41
N ASN A 359 4.80 -4.60 21.59
CA ASN A 359 5.45 -5.56 20.70
C ASN A 359 4.90 -5.46 19.28
N PHE A 360 3.57 -5.48 19.13
CA PHE A 360 2.88 -5.32 17.84
C PHE A 360 3.26 -4.01 17.14
N VAL A 361 3.15 -2.88 17.83
CA VAL A 361 3.46 -1.56 17.27
C VAL A 361 4.94 -1.46 16.86
N SER A 362 5.85 -1.93 17.72
CA SER A 362 7.29 -1.89 17.42
C SER A 362 7.63 -2.78 16.22
N LYS A 363 6.98 -3.94 16.10
CA LYS A 363 7.10 -4.85 14.95
C LYS A 363 6.61 -4.19 13.66
N CYS A 364 5.46 -3.53 13.68
CA CYS A 364 4.91 -2.82 12.52
C CYS A 364 5.87 -1.74 12.01
N ILE A 365 6.35 -0.88 12.90
CA ILE A 365 7.29 0.20 12.57
C ILE A 365 8.60 -0.36 12.00
N ALA A 366 9.15 -1.39 12.65
CA ALA A 366 10.40 -2.02 12.23
C ALA A 366 10.26 -2.73 10.87
N TYR A 367 9.14 -3.45 10.66
CA TYR A 367 8.85 -4.12 9.40
C TYR A 367 8.79 -3.14 8.24
N GLU A 368 8.09 -2.01 8.41
CA GLU A 368 7.96 -1.01 7.36
C GLU A 368 9.30 -0.44 6.92
N GLN A 369 10.26 -0.32 7.83
CA GLN A 369 11.59 0.21 7.58
C GLN A 369 12.61 -0.85 7.15
N ALA A 370 12.27 -2.14 7.25
CA ALA A 370 13.18 -3.23 6.92
C ALA A 370 13.34 -3.41 5.39
N ASP A 371 14.53 -3.86 4.98
CA ASP A 371 14.76 -4.27 3.60
C ASP A 371 13.87 -5.46 3.23
N ARG A 372 13.20 -5.36 2.09
CA ARG A 372 12.21 -6.35 1.64
C ARG A 372 12.88 -7.63 1.16
N GLN A 373 12.40 -8.74 1.69
CA GLN A 373 12.88 -10.07 1.35
C GLN A 373 12.30 -10.52 0.01
N LYS A 374 13.09 -11.26 -0.78
CA LYS A 374 12.64 -11.89 -2.03
C LYS A 374 12.61 -13.41 -1.93
N THR A 375 12.39 -13.94 -0.73
CA THR A 375 12.26 -15.38 -0.50
C THR A 375 10.83 -15.71 -0.11
N ILE A 376 10.27 -16.78 -0.68
CA ILE A 376 8.98 -17.32 -0.29
C ILE A 376 9.18 -18.76 0.14
N GLN A 377 8.61 -19.12 1.28
CA GLN A 377 8.66 -20.47 1.84
C GLN A 377 7.31 -21.15 1.68
N PHE A 378 7.29 -22.29 1.01
CA PHE A 378 6.10 -23.12 0.79
C PHE A 378 6.17 -24.39 1.63
N HIS A 379 5.02 -24.83 2.11
CA HIS A 379 4.87 -26.05 2.87
C HIS A 379 3.48 -26.65 2.71
N THR A 380 3.46 -27.96 2.52
CA THR A 380 2.25 -28.77 2.52
C THR A 380 2.54 -30.06 3.29
N SER A 381 1.67 -30.38 4.25
CA SER A 381 1.55 -31.72 4.82
C SER A 381 0.58 -32.55 3.98
N TYR A 382 0.52 -33.86 4.20
CA TYR A 382 -0.54 -34.67 3.59
C TYR A 382 -1.89 -34.27 4.18
N LEU A 383 -2.89 -34.12 3.32
CA LEU A 383 -4.28 -33.91 3.73
C LEU A 383 -4.99 -35.24 4.02
N LYS A 384 -4.56 -36.30 3.33
CA LYS A 384 -5.09 -37.65 3.49
C LYS A 384 -3.99 -38.68 3.35
N THR A 385 -4.21 -39.85 3.92
CA THR A 385 -3.32 -41.00 3.84
C THR A 385 -2.92 -41.28 2.39
N GLY A 386 -1.62 -41.40 2.17
CA GLY A 386 -1.05 -41.63 0.83
C GLY A 386 -1.01 -40.40 -0.08
N ASN A 387 -1.35 -39.20 0.43
CA ASN A 387 -1.35 -37.93 -0.31
C ASN A 387 -2.28 -37.91 -1.52
N ILE A 388 -3.54 -38.31 -1.31
CA ILE A 388 -4.57 -38.34 -2.34
C ILE A 388 -5.79 -37.55 -1.85
N PRO A 389 -6.11 -36.39 -2.44
CA PRO A 389 -5.44 -35.75 -3.58
C PRO A 389 -4.03 -35.21 -3.25
N GLU A 390 -3.24 -34.94 -4.29
CA GLU A 390 -1.85 -34.48 -4.18
C GLU A 390 -1.79 -33.08 -3.55
N SER A 391 -1.35 -32.97 -2.29
CA SER A 391 -1.40 -31.70 -1.56
C SER A 391 -0.40 -30.64 -2.02
N ARG A 392 0.66 -31.00 -2.77
CA ARG A 392 1.63 -30.02 -3.29
C ARG A 392 1.03 -29.08 -4.33
N THR A 393 -0.08 -29.46 -4.96
CA THR A 393 -0.84 -28.61 -5.91
C THR A 393 -1.14 -27.24 -5.31
N ILE A 394 -1.60 -27.19 -4.05
CA ILE A 394 -1.90 -25.95 -3.31
C ILE A 394 -0.71 -24.96 -3.36
N ALA A 395 0.51 -25.44 -3.10
CA ALA A 395 1.70 -24.60 -3.14
C ALA A 395 2.14 -24.25 -4.57
N TRP A 396 1.96 -25.17 -5.52
CA TRP A 396 2.31 -24.96 -6.92
C TRP A 396 1.37 -23.98 -7.63
N ASP A 397 0.09 -23.93 -7.24
CA ASP A 397 -0.85 -22.93 -7.75
C ASP A 397 -0.48 -21.54 -7.22
N CYS A 398 -0.03 -21.42 -5.97
CA CYS A 398 0.56 -20.16 -5.48
C CYS A 398 1.86 -19.79 -6.24
N TYR A 399 2.70 -20.79 -6.56
CA TYR A 399 4.01 -20.59 -7.21
C TYR A 399 3.88 -19.76 -8.48
N GLN A 400 2.84 -20.00 -9.28
CA GLN A 400 2.69 -19.46 -10.64
C GLN A 400 2.63 -17.93 -10.66
N TRP A 401 2.11 -17.32 -9.59
CA TRP A 401 2.00 -15.88 -9.42
C TRP A 401 3.30 -15.22 -8.93
N VAL A 402 4.21 -16.00 -8.33
CA VAL A 402 5.43 -15.46 -7.75
C VAL A 402 6.44 -15.04 -8.83
N PRO A 403 6.95 -13.79 -8.81
CA PRO A 403 7.86 -13.29 -9.84
C PRO A 403 9.15 -14.12 -9.99
N PRO A 404 9.74 -14.17 -11.19
CA PRO A 404 10.92 -15.00 -11.46
C PRO A 404 12.19 -14.63 -10.65
N ASP A 405 12.30 -13.40 -10.16
CA ASP A 405 13.45 -12.93 -9.37
C ASP A 405 13.34 -13.28 -7.87
N TYR A 406 12.24 -13.90 -7.45
CA TYR A 406 12.07 -14.39 -6.09
C TYR A 406 12.63 -15.81 -5.94
N THR A 407 13.28 -16.06 -4.81
CA THR A 407 13.70 -17.40 -4.39
C THR A 407 12.53 -18.13 -3.77
N LYS A 408 12.16 -19.29 -4.33
CA LYS A 408 11.08 -20.15 -3.82
C LYS A 408 11.73 -21.34 -3.13
N LYS A 409 11.40 -21.54 -1.84
CA LYS A 409 11.88 -22.66 -1.02
C LYS A 409 10.70 -23.58 -0.72
N GLU A 410 10.90 -24.88 -0.92
CA GLU A 410 9.87 -25.91 -0.73
C GLU A 410 10.31 -26.84 0.40
N LEU A 411 9.44 -27.07 1.39
CA LEU A 411 9.66 -28.01 2.48
C LEU A 411 8.44 -28.93 2.58
N PHE A 412 8.22 -29.80 1.61
CA PHE A 412 7.02 -30.64 1.55
C PHE A 412 7.20 -31.96 2.30
N GLU A 413 6.14 -32.42 2.97
CA GLU A 413 6.10 -33.75 3.57
C GLU A 413 6.33 -34.85 2.52
N ALA A 414 5.83 -34.65 1.29
CA ALA A 414 5.98 -35.59 0.18
C ALA A 414 7.45 -35.93 -0.15
N ASP A 415 8.37 -35.02 0.18
CA ASP A 415 9.80 -35.17 -0.10
C ASP A 415 10.58 -35.73 1.10
N GLY A 416 9.92 -35.88 2.26
CA GLY A 416 10.48 -36.48 3.46
C GLY A 416 9.91 -35.89 4.75
N LYS A 417 10.24 -36.53 5.88
CA LYS A 417 9.74 -36.09 7.19
C LYS A 417 10.15 -34.65 7.48
N VAL A 418 9.16 -33.79 7.73
CA VAL A 418 9.38 -32.43 8.23
C VAL A 418 9.39 -32.46 9.76
N THR A 419 10.46 -31.94 10.35
CA THR A 419 10.63 -31.88 11.81
C THR A 419 10.49 -30.44 12.29
N LYS A 420 10.17 -30.23 13.58
CA LYS A 420 10.18 -28.90 14.19
C LYS A 420 11.48 -28.12 13.96
N ALA A 421 12.63 -28.82 13.89
CA ALA A 421 13.91 -28.18 13.62
C ALA A 421 14.02 -27.64 12.18
N LEU A 422 13.50 -28.39 11.19
CA LEU A 422 13.42 -27.94 9.80
C LEU A 422 12.40 -26.80 9.65
N TRP A 423 11.27 -26.90 10.33
CA TRP A 423 10.26 -25.85 10.30
C TRP A 423 10.76 -24.55 10.91
N ARG A 424 11.40 -24.62 12.09
CA ARG A 424 12.07 -23.48 12.72
C ARG A 424 13.13 -22.87 11.81
N SER A 425 13.93 -23.68 11.11
CA SER A 425 14.94 -23.14 10.19
C SER A 425 14.32 -22.45 8.99
N ALA A 426 13.13 -22.87 8.54
CA ALA A 426 12.38 -22.22 7.47
C ALA A 426 11.89 -20.83 7.88
N TRP A 427 11.31 -20.71 9.08
CA TRP A 427 10.94 -19.43 9.70
C TRP A 427 12.13 -18.49 9.89
N ASN A 428 13.22 -19.01 10.46
CA ASN A 428 14.43 -18.22 10.70
C ASN A 428 15.25 -17.97 9.42
N GLY A 429 14.80 -18.46 8.26
CA GLY A 429 15.45 -18.24 6.96
C GLY A 429 16.63 -19.15 6.61
N SER A 430 17.15 -19.90 7.58
CA SER A 430 18.32 -20.77 7.42
C SER A 430 18.05 -22.09 6.69
N TYR A 431 16.80 -22.45 6.46
CA TYR A 431 16.42 -23.62 5.65
C TYR A 431 16.90 -23.46 4.19
N GLY A 432 17.41 -24.56 3.61
CA GLY A 432 17.89 -24.56 2.22
C GLY A 432 19.21 -23.82 1.99
N GLY A 433 19.84 -23.26 3.04
CA GLY A 433 21.11 -22.53 2.92
C GLY A 433 20.94 -21.04 2.60
N SER A 434 21.96 -20.46 1.98
CA SER A 434 22.03 -19.01 1.69
C SER A 434 21.04 -18.58 0.59
N PRO A 435 20.39 -17.41 0.69
CA PRO A 435 20.50 -16.44 1.77
C PRO A 435 19.72 -16.89 3.02
N ALA A 436 20.33 -16.70 4.20
CA ALA A 436 19.79 -17.11 5.49
C ALA A 436 19.04 -15.95 6.17
N TYR A 437 17.96 -15.51 5.54
CA TYR A 437 17.05 -14.48 6.08
C TYR A 437 15.61 -15.01 6.07
N PRO A 438 14.77 -14.57 7.04
CA PRO A 438 13.36 -14.93 7.06
C PRO A 438 12.70 -14.65 5.71
N PRO A 439 11.71 -15.45 5.28
CA PRO A 439 11.02 -15.21 4.03
C PRO A 439 10.14 -13.95 4.09
N LEU A 440 9.72 -13.46 2.93
CA LEU A 440 8.66 -12.46 2.81
C LEU A 440 7.30 -13.05 3.16
N ILE A 441 7.01 -14.22 2.60
CA ILE A 441 5.77 -14.96 2.79
C ILE A 441 6.11 -16.38 3.20
N LEU A 442 5.39 -16.88 4.19
CA LEU A 442 5.42 -18.26 4.62
C LEU A 442 4.04 -18.87 4.43
N GLN A 443 3.92 -19.75 3.44
CA GLN A 443 2.69 -20.48 3.12
C GLN A 443 2.70 -21.84 3.80
N HIS A 444 1.56 -22.22 4.36
CA HIS A 444 1.32 -23.52 4.98
C HIS A 444 -0.03 -24.10 4.51
N ALA A 445 -0.07 -25.39 4.25
CA ALA A 445 -1.32 -26.15 4.09
C ALA A 445 -1.22 -27.48 4.82
N GLY A 446 -2.26 -27.84 5.57
CA GLY A 446 -2.27 -29.05 6.37
C GLY A 446 -3.40 -29.06 7.37
N HIS A 447 -3.42 -30.09 8.20
CA HIS A 447 -4.38 -30.23 9.28
C HIS A 447 -4.11 -29.22 10.40
N GLY A 448 -5.15 -28.81 11.12
CA GLY A 448 -5.06 -27.73 12.11
C GLY A 448 -5.94 -27.92 13.34
N SER A 449 -5.64 -27.10 14.34
CA SER A 449 -6.44 -26.85 15.53
C SER A 449 -6.19 -25.41 15.99
N THR A 450 -7.00 -24.91 16.93
CA THR A 450 -6.85 -23.57 17.52
C THR A 450 -5.41 -23.22 17.91
N ARG A 451 -4.64 -24.18 18.43
CA ARG A 451 -3.32 -23.92 19.05
C ARG A 451 -2.13 -24.48 18.28
N GLY A 452 -2.33 -24.90 17.04
CA GLY A 452 -1.27 -25.50 16.23
C GLY A 452 -1.76 -26.26 15.01
N TYR A 453 -0.86 -26.44 14.05
CA TYR A 453 -1.10 -27.21 12.82
C TYR A 453 -0.10 -28.36 12.67
N TYR A 454 -0.36 -29.25 11.72
CA TYR A 454 0.56 -30.31 11.36
C TYR A 454 1.54 -29.87 10.29
N ILE A 455 2.83 -29.95 10.61
CA ILE A 455 3.92 -29.79 9.63
C ILE A 455 4.29 -31.13 8.99
N ASN A 456 3.82 -32.24 9.55
CA ASN A 456 3.99 -33.58 9.01
C ASN A 456 2.85 -34.46 9.51
N PHE A 457 2.12 -35.11 8.61
CA PHE A 457 0.97 -35.93 8.98
C PHE A 457 1.32 -37.42 9.08
N GLU A 458 2.00 -37.97 8.08
CA GLU A 458 2.20 -39.41 7.88
C GLU A 458 3.69 -39.80 7.68
N VAL A 459 4.43 -39.14 6.79
CA VAL A 459 5.77 -39.57 6.34
C VAL A 459 6.77 -39.54 7.51
N GLY A 460 7.19 -40.71 7.98
CA GLY A 460 8.08 -40.81 9.14
C GLY A 460 7.42 -40.46 10.49
N GLY A 461 6.10 -40.42 10.54
CA GLY A 461 5.28 -40.17 11.72
C GLY A 461 4.90 -38.70 11.90
N THR A 462 3.78 -38.49 12.56
CA THR A 462 3.14 -37.18 12.73
C THR A 462 3.98 -36.20 13.56
N GLU A 463 4.01 -34.93 13.14
CA GLU A 463 4.67 -33.81 13.81
C GLU A 463 3.77 -32.56 13.76
N ASN A 464 3.54 -31.92 14.91
CA ASN A 464 2.70 -30.73 15.03
C ASN A 464 3.55 -29.52 15.47
N TRP A 465 3.18 -28.33 15.04
CA TRP A 465 3.75 -27.05 15.45
C TRP A 465 2.66 -26.17 16.07
N GLY A 466 2.90 -25.67 17.28
CA GLY A 466 1.88 -24.89 18.01
C GLY A 466 2.43 -23.65 18.72
N ASN A 467 1.57 -22.97 19.49
CA ASN A 467 1.88 -21.66 20.10
C ASN A 467 3.20 -21.64 20.88
N LEU A 468 3.53 -22.70 21.63
CA LEU A 468 4.79 -22.76 22.39
C LEU A 468 6.04 -22.89 21.52
N ASP A 469 5.89 -23.43 20.31
CA ASP A 469 7.00 -23.52 19.35
C ASP A 469 7.27 -22.17 18.68
N VAL A 470 6.26 -21.31 18.52
CA VAL A 470 6.41 -19.94 18.01
C VAL A 470 7.39 -19.13 18.88
N LEU A 471 7.31 -19.29 20.20
CA LEU A 471 8.26 -18.66 21.15
C LEU A 471 9.72 -19.12 20.98
N SER A 472 9.97 -20.16 20.19
CA SER A 472 11.33 -20.63 19.88
C SER A 472 11.90 -20.04 18.58
N LEU A 473 11.14 -19.19 17.89
CA LEU A 473 11.60 -18.49 16.71
C LEU A 473 12.59 -17.38 17.07
N THR A 474 13.49 -17.06 16.15
CA THR A 474 14.51 -16.03 16.33
C THR A 474 14.59 -15.13 15.10
N ASN A 475 13.46 -14.95 14.40
CA ASN A 475 13.33 -14.07 13.25
C ASN A 475 12.96 -12.65 13.70
N ASP A 476 13.75 -12.11 14.63
CA ASP A 476 13.57 -10.77 15.22
C ASP A 476 14.08 -9.63 14.30
N ASN A 477 14.55 -9.97 13.10
CA ASN A 477 15.06 -9.04 12.10
C ASN A 477 14.13 -8.85 10.89
N PHE A 478 13.17 -9.76 10.68
CA PHE A 478 12.13 -9.66 9.65
C PHE A 478 11.00 -10.64 9.94
N TRP A 479 9.76 -10.18 9.81
CA TRP A 479 8.56 -10.95 10.16
C TRP A 479 7.74 -11.23 8.89
N PRO A 480 7.63 -12.48 8.42
CA PRO A 480 6.88 -12.79 7.20
C PRO A 480 5.38 -12.51 7.36
N LEU A 481 4.68 -12.31 6.24
CA LEU A 481 3.26 -12.63 6.16
C LEU A 481 3.12 -14.14 6.22
N HIS A 482 2.31 -14.66 7.15
CA HIS A 482 2.07 -16.08 7.26
C HIS A 482 0.63 -16.42 6.87
N THR A 483 0.48 -17.27 5.85
CA THR A 483 -0.83 -17.70 5.38
C THR A 483 -0.97 -19.20 5.52
N SER A 484 -2.12 -19.65 6.04
CA SER A 484 -2.39 -21.06 6.31
C SER A 484 -3.87 -21.38 6.16
N ILE A 485 -4.16 -22.47 5.45
CA ILE A 485 -5.53 -22.99 5.31
C ILE A 485 -5.88 -24.09 6.34
N ALA A 486 -5.05 -24.25 7.37
CA ALA A 486 -5.27 -25.27 8.40
C ALA A 486 -6.44 -24.92 9.32
N CYS A 487 -7.29 -25.92 9.63
CA CYS A 487 -8.47 -25.73 10.45
C CYS A 487 -8.18 -24.98 11.76
N LEU A 488 -9.04 -24.01 12.10
CA LEU A 488 -9.10 -23.32 13.39
C LEU A 488 -7.83 -22.53 13.75
N SER A 489 -6.82 -22.48 12.90
CA SER A 489 -5.53 -21.85 13.24
C SER A 489 -5.63 -20.33 13.44
N GLY A 490 -6.70 -19.71 12.94
CA GLY A 490 -7.09 -18.32 13.13
C GLY A 490 -8.31 -18.11 14.03
N GLN A 491 -8.73 -19.10 14.83
CA GLN A 491 -9.94 -19.07 15.66
C GLN A 491 -9.82 -18.11 16.87
N ILE A 492 -9.99 -16.81 16.63
CA ILE A 492 -9.70 -15.72 17.60
C ILE A 492 -10.72 -15.63 18.74
N GLU A 493 -11.90 -16.21 18.58
CA GLU A 493 -13.03 -16.06 19.50
C GLU A 493 -13.02 -17.03 20.69
N VAL A 494 -12.19 -18.08 20.64
CA VAL A 494 -12.22 -19.16 21.65
C VAL A 494 -11.09 -19.04 22.68
N ASN A 495 -9.84 -18.91 22.23
CA ASN A 495 -8.62 -18.74 23.04
C ASN A 495 -7.51 -18.19 22.14
N ASP A 496 -6.39 -17.75 22.72
CA ASP A 496 -5.13 -17.47 22.00
C ASP A 496 -4.83 -18.53 20.93
N CYS A 497 -5.20 -18.23 19.69
CA CYS A 497 -5.02 -19.13 18.56
C CYS A 497 -3.61 -19.02 18.00
N LEU A 498 -3.29 -19.83 16.99
CA LEU A 498 -1.96 -19.85 16.42
C LEU A 498 -1.62 -18.53 15.70
N ALA A 499 -2.59 -17.94 14.98
CA ALA A 499 -2.42 -16.64 14.34
C ALA A 499 -2.05 -15.55 15.36
N GLU A 500 -2.72 -15.51 16.50
CA GLU A 500 -2.44 -14.55 17.56
C GLU A 500 -1.04 -14.74 18.16
N ALA A 501 -0.65 -16.00 18.41
CA ALA A 501 0.68 -16.33 18.91
C ALA A 501 1.80 -15.84 17.97
N TYR A 502 1.57 -15.85 16.66
CA TYR A 502 2.52 -15.32 15.68
C TYR A 502 2.62 -13.80 15.66
N VAL A 503 1.51 -13.10 15.87
CA VAL A 503 1.42 -11.66 15.63
C VAL A 503 1.73 -10.84 16.90
N LYS A 504 1.30 -11.29 18.08
CA LYS A 504 1.37 -10.48 19.31
C LYS A 504 2.73 -10.39 20.00
N ASP A 505 3.66 -11.30 19.67
CA ASP A 505 5.00 -11.35 20.29
C ASP A 505 6.06 -10.60 19.46
N ASP A 506 7.31 -10.53 19.93
CA ASP A 506 8.43 -9.86 19.22
C ASP A 506 9.05 -10.70 18.07
N CYS A 507 8.69 -11.98 17.97
CA CYS A 507 9.03 -12.89 16.89
C CYS A 507 7.80 -13.30 16.07
N GLY A 508 7.93 -14.26 15.16
CA GLY A 508 6.78 -14.79 14.41
C GLY A 508 6.45 -13.98 13.17
N ALA A 509 5.18 -13.63 12.96
CA ALA A 509 4.69 -13.01 11.74
C ALA A 509 4.39 -11.52 11.93
N ILE A 510 4.40 -10.77 10.82
CA ILE A 510 3.87 -9.39 10.82
C ILE A 510 2.34 -9.40 10.77
N ALA A 511 1.79 -10.38 10.05
CA ALA A 511 0.37 -10.60 9.90
C ALA A 511 0.08 -12.06 9.53
N CYS A 512 -1.16 -12.47 9.76
CA CYS A 512 -1.66 -13.79 9.40
C CYS A 512 -2.96 -13.73 8.60
N PHE A 513 -3.06 -14.60 7.60
CA PHE A 513 -4.31 -15.01 6.96
C PHE A 513 -4.52 -16.50 7.29
N MET A 514 -5.40 -16.78 8.24
CA MET A 514 -5.64 -18.14 8.71
C MET A 514 -7.12 -18.41 8.87
N ASN A 515 -7.50 -19.67 8.71
CA ASN A 515 -8.88 -20.09 8.87
C ASN A 515 -9.31 -19.99 10.34
N ASP A 516 -10.33 -19.17 10.59
CA ASP A 516 -11.08 -19.14 11.84
C ASP A 516 -11.73 -20.51 12.12
N ASN A 517 -12.13 -21.22 11.07
CA ASN A 517 -12.88 -22.47 11.18
C ASN A 517 -12.30 -23.60 10.32
N TYR A 518 -13.10 -24.57 9.88
CA TYR A 518 -12.63 -25.71 9.10
C TYR A 518 -12.13 -25.31 7.70
N GLY A 519 -10.90 -25.71 7.37
CA GLY A 519 -10.41 -25.68 6.00
C GLY A 519 -11.02 -26.81 5.15
N TRP A 520 -11.31 -26.49 3.89
CA TRP A 520 -12.04 -27.33 2.95
C TRP A 520 -11.22 -27.62 1.69
N PHE A 521 -11.43 -28.82 1.13
CA PHE A 521 -10.91 -29.23 -0.18
C PHE A 521 -11.87 -30.16 -0.91
N SER A 522 -11.69 -30.32 -2.21
CA SER A 522 -12.37 -31.37 -2.97
C SER A 522 -11.61 -32.68 -2.84
N THR A 523 -12.31 -33.80 -2.67
CA THR A 523 -11.65 -35.12 -2.70
C THR A 523 -11.00 -35.46 -4.05
N LEU A 524 -11.25 -34.66 -5.09
CA LEU A 524 -10.56 -34.72 -6.39
C LEU A 524 -9.31 -33.84 -6.45
N ASP A 525 -9.36 -32.66 -5.84
CA ASP A 525 -8.37 -31.59 -5.99
C ASP A 525 -8.13 -30.90 -4.64
N ALA A 526 -6.88 -30.95 -4.19
CA ALA A 526 -6.46 -30.37 -2.91
C ALA A 526 -6.52 -28.84 -2.92
N SER A 527 -6.41 -28.20 -4.09
CA SER A 527 -6.43 -26.75 -4.21
C SER A 527 -7.84 -26.16 -4.12
N MET A 528 -8.88 -26.92 -4.45
CA MET A 528 -10.24 -26.40 -4.51
C MET A 528 -10.75 -25.93 -3.13
N TYR A 529 -11.60 -24.90 -3.11
CA TYR A 529 -12.11 -24.19 -1.92
C TYR A 529 -11.02 -23.39 -1.18
N SER A 530 -10.49 -23.88 -0.05
CA SER A 530 -9.57 -23.07 0.76
C SER A 530 -8.25 -22.77 0.02
N GLY A 531 -7.75 -23.70 -0.80
CA GLY A 531 -6.52 -23.49 -1.57
C GLY A 531 -6.67 -22.40 -2.65
N GLU A 532 -7.85 -22.21 -3.25
CA GLU A 532 -8.09 -21.15 -4.24
C GLU A 532 -8.08 -19.76 -3.58
N PHE A 533 -8.65 -19.62 -2.37
CA PHE A 533 -8.51 -18.37 -1.60
C PHE A 533 -7.05 -18.06 -1.27
N LEU A 534 -6.28 -19.09 -0.89
CA LEU A 534 -4.85 -18.97 -0.63
C LEU A 534 -4.07 -18.57 -1.89
N GLU A 535 -4.33 -19.22 -3.03
CA GLU A 535 -3.73 -18.87 -4.31
C GLU A 535 -4.03 -17.42 -4.68
N ASN A 536 -5.28 -16.99 -4.53
CA ASN A 536 -5.71 -15.65 -4.88
C ASN A 536 -5.02 -14.55 -4.06
N GLN A 537 -4.47 -14.85 -2.88
CA GLN A 537 -3.63 -13.91 -2.14
C GLN A 537 -2.31 -13.61 -2.89
N PHE A 538 -1.72 -14.61 -3.53
CA PHE A 538 -0.52 -14.43 -4.36
C PHE A 538 -0.84 -13.72 -5.67
N ARG A 539 -1.98 -14.03 -6.28
CA ARG A 539 -2.48 -13.31 -7.45
C ARG A 539 -2.69 -11.82 -7.14
N ALA A 540 -3.45 -11.50 -6.09
CA ALA A 540 -3.72 -10.12 -5.66
C ALA A 540 -2.42 -9.33 -5.44
N LEU A 541 -1.45 -9.93 -4.77
CA LEU A 541 -0.17 -9.31 -4.49
C LEU A 541 0.70 -9.08 -5.74
N PHE A 542 0.93 -10.14 -6.52
CA PHE A 542 1.97 -10.13 -7.56
C PHE A 542 1.45 -9.82 -8.96
N SER A 543 0.20 -10.13 -9.25
CA SER A 543 -0.44 -9.80 -10.53
C SER A 543 -1.06 -8.40 -10.48
N ASP A 544 -1.84 -8.12 -9.43
CA ASP A 544 -2.64 -6.89 -9.37
C ASP A 544 -1.93 -5.74 -8.62
N GLY A 545 -0.82 -6.06 -7.95
CA GLY A 545 -0.04 -5.08 -7.20
C GLY A 545 -0.69 -4.62 -5.90
N LYS A 546 -1.65 -5.37 -5.35
CA LYS A 546 -2.30 -5.06 -4.07
C LYS A 546 -1.39 -5.45 -2.91
N GLU A 547 -0.56 -4.52 -2.46
CA GLU A 547 0.44 -4.78 -1.43
C GLU A 547 0.03 -4.42 -0.01
N HIS A 548 -0.96 -3.55 0.18
CA HIS A 548 -1.49 -3.21 1.51
C HIS A 548 -2.32 -4.39 2.00
N LEU A 549 -2.00 -4.93 3.19
CA LEU A 549 -2.52 -6.23 3.62
C LEU A 549 -4.05 -6.35 3.63
N GLY A 550 -4.75 -5.28 3.99
CA GLY A 550 -6.22 -5.24 3.97
C GLY A 550 -6.78 -5.28 2.55
N GLU A 551 -6.23 -4.46 1.64
CA GLU A 551 -6.61 -4.44 0.23
C GLU A 551 -6.28 -5.77 -0.47
N LEU A 552 -5.11 -6.35 -0.16
CA LEU A 552 -4.67 -7.66 -0.65
C LEU A 552 -5.69 -8.74 -0.29
N LEU A 553 -6.07 -8.83 0.99
CA LEU A 553 -7.04 -9.83 1.42
C LEU A 553 -8.39 -9.62 0.74
N ASN A 554 -8.87 -8.38 0.69
CA ASN A 554 -10.16 -8.07 0.07
C ASN A 554 -10.17 -8.42 -1.42
N GLN A 555 -9.14 -8.03 -2.17
CA GLN A 555 -8.98 -8.39 -3.58
C GLN A 555 -8.93 -9.91 -3.75
N SER A 556 -8.19 -10.63 -2.91
CA SER A 556 -8.08 -12.09 -3.00
C SER A 556 -9.43 -12.80 -2.83
N LYS A 557 -10.29 -12.28 -1.95
CA LYS A 557 -11.64 -12.79 -1.70
C LYS A 557 -12.60 -12.44 -2.85
N SER A 558 -12.47 -11.26 -3.43
CA SER A 558 -13.35 -10.76 -4.51
C SER A 558 -13.38 -11.69 -5.74
N TYR A 559 -12.29 -12.42 -6.02
CA TYR A 559 -12.21 -13.38 -7.11
C TYR A 559 -13.22 -14.52 -7.02
N LEU A 560 -13.64 -14.88 -5.81
CA LEU A 560 -14.53 -16.00 -5.52
C LEU A 560 -15.88 -15.55 -4.95
N ILE A 561 -16.20 -14.26 -5.04
CA ILE A 561 -17.42 -13.69 -4.46
C ILE A 561 -18.69 -14.34 -5.06
N CYS A 562 -18.75 -14.54 -6.38
CA CYS A 562 -19.86 -15.25 -7.03
C CYS A 562 -20.03 -16.68 -6.51
N SER A 563 -18.91 -17.37 -6.32
CA SER A 563 -18.86 -18.72 -5.76
C SER A 563 -19.38 -18.72 -4.32
N ALA A 564 -18.92 -17.76 -3.49
CA ALA A 564 -19.31 -17.64 -2.09
C ALA A 564 -20.80 -17.29 -1.91
N MET A 565 -21.36 -16.46 -2.78
CA MET A 565 -22.79 -16.16 -2.78
C MET A 565 -23.62 -17.38 -3.17
N SER A 566 -23.14 -18.18 -4.13
CA SER A 566 -23.91 -19.30 -4.72
C SER A 566 -23.67 -20.67 -4.07
N ASN A 567 -22.58 -20.85 -3.32
CA ASN A 567 -22.14 -22.13 -2.76
C ASN A 567 -21.69 -21.97 -1.30
N SER A 568 -22.25 -22.79 -0.42
CA SER A 568 -22.02 -22.71 1.02
C SER A 568 -20.59 -23.03 1.46
N VAL A 569 -19.85 -23.87 0.72
CA VAL A 569 -18.43 -24.18 1.02
C VAL A 569 -17.56 -22.96 0.72
N TYR A 570 -17.77 -22.30 -0.42
CA TYR A 570 -17.07 -21.05 -0.71
C TYR A 570 -17.49 -19.92 0.25
N ARG A 571 -18.77 -19.87 0.67
CA ARG A 571 -19.22 -18.93 1.71
C ARG A 571 -18.47 -19.11 3.02
N TRP A 572 -18.33 -20.37 3.45
CA TRP A 572 -17.57 -20.73 4.64
C TRP A 572 -16.14 -20.20 4.56
N CYS A 573 -15.43 -20.52 3.48
CA CYS A 573 -14.06 -20.05 3.27
C CYS A 573 -13.95 -18.52 3.12
N TYR A 574 -14.96 -17.86 2.57
CA TYR A 574 -14.97 -16.40 2.44
C TYR A 574 -15.07 -15.72 3.81
N TYR A 575 -15.96 -16.19 4.68
CA TYR A 575 -16.20 -15.57 5.98
C TYR A 575 -15.08 -15.85 6.99
N GLU A 576 -14.44 -17.03 6.94
CA GLU A 576 -13.50 -17.47 7.99
C GLU A 576 -12.10 -16.83 7.92
N ILE A 577 -11.75 -16.15 6.82
CA ILE A 577 -10.41 -15.57 6.65
C ILE A 577 -10.43 -14.10 7.11
N ASN A 578 -9.84 -13.87 8.28
CA ASN A 578 -9.61 -12.54 8.85
C ASN A 578 -8.15 -12.10 8.69
N LEU A 579 -7.91 -10.79 8.58
CA LEU A 579 -6.57 -10.24 8.71
C LEU A 579 -6.22 -10.04 10.19
N ILE A 580 -5.36 -10.91 10.70
CA ILE A 580 -4.71 -10.72 12.00
C ILE A 580 -3.41 -9.96 11.76
N GLY A 581 -3.46 -8.64 11.84
CA GLY A 581 -2.38 -7.72 11.48
C GLY A 581 -2.89 -6.30 11.21
N ASP A 582 -1.98 -5.42 10.83
CA ASP A 582 -2.32 -4.04 10.44
C ASP A 582 -2.71 -3.97 8.96
N PRO A 583 -3.95 -3.55 8.61
CA PRO A 583 -4.45 -3.54 7.23
C PRO A 583 -3.69 -2.60 6.30
N GLU A 584 -3.02 -1.59 6.86
CA GLU A 584 -2.33 -0.57 6.08
C GLU A 584 -0.88 -0.96 5.75
N ILE A 585 -0.31 -2.01 6.35
CA ILE A 585 1.10 -2.35 6.06
C ILE A 585 1.29 -2.71 4.57
N PRO A 586 2.22 -2.05 3.85
CA PRO A 586 2.59 -2.46 2.51
C PRO A 586 3.63 -3.59 2.55
N LEU A 587 3.28 -4.73 1.97
CA LEU A 587 4.09 -5.94 2.00
C LEU A 587 5.36 -5.84 1.15
N LEU A 588 5.35 -5.08 0.04
CA LEU A 588 6.48 -5.02 -0.91
C LEU A 588 7.26 -3.71 -0.84
N THR A 589 6.69 -2.65 -0.28
CA THR A 589 7.30 -1.32 -0.21
C THR A 589 7.96 -1.06 1.13
N THR A 590 9.29 -0.87 1.14
CA THR A 590 10.01 -0.32 2.28
C THR A 590 9.71 1.17 2.41
N ARG A 591 9.29 1.59 3.60
CA ARG A 591 9.13 3.00 3.97
C ARG A 591 10.40 3.50 4.64
N THR A 592 11.01 4.50 4.01
CA THR A 592 11.94 5.37 4.70
C THR A 592 11.13 6.45 5.39
N GLN A 593 11.44 6.75 6.65
CA GLN A 593 10.94 7.98 7.28
C GLN A 593 11.15 9.14 6.30
N PRO A 594 10.08 9.84 5.87
CA PRO A 594 10.28 11.04 5.09
C PRO A 594 11.24 11.93 5.89
N PRO A 595 12.22 12.57 5.24
CA PRO A 595 13.14 13.44 5.96
C PRO A 595 12.27 14.41 6.76
N GLY A 596 12.39 14.34 8.09
CA GLY A 596 11.53 15.11 8.98
C GLY A 596 11.58 16.58 8.59
N ASP A 597 10.53 17.30 8.96
CA ASP A 597 10.45 18.74 8.76
C ASP A 597 11.73 19.39 9.27
N SER A 598 12.43 20.06 8.37
CA SER A 598 13.73 20.65 8.66
C SER A 598 13.71 22.13 8.36
N LEU A 599 14.51 22.89 9.10
CA LEU A 599 14.68 24.31 8.93
C LEU A 599 16.15 24.60 8.68
N SER A 600 16.44 25.41 7.66
CA SER A 600 17.81 25.85 7.34
C SER A 600 17.86 27.33 7.02
N ILE A 601 18.85 28.04 7.54
CA ILE A 601 19.13 29.44 7.21
C ILE A 601 19.79 29.48 5.84
N VAL A 602 19.08 30.06 4.86
CA VAL A 602 19.58 30.21 3.49
C VAL A 602 20.22 31.57 3.24
N ASN A 603 19.99 32.54 4.12
CA ASN A 603 20.66 33.84 4.11
C ASN A 603 20.65 34.44 5.52
N PRO A 604 21.75 35.06 5.99
CA PRO A 604 23.09 35.05 5.39
C PRO A 604 23.78 33.67 5.51
N PRO A 605 24.72 33.32 4.61
CA PRO A 605 25.56 32.14 4.79
C PRO A 605 26.45 32.26 6.04
N ASN A 606 26.84 31.12 6.61
CA ASN A 606 27.73 31.08 7.77
C ASN A 606 29.10 31.69 7.43
N HIS A 607 29.67 32.41 8.39
CA HIS A 607 30.93 33.15 8.35
C HIS A 607 31.01 34.29 7.32
N THR A 608 29.88 34.87 6.94
CA THR A 608 29.85 36.03 6.03
C THR A 608 29.85 37.37 6.78
N MET A 609 30.22 38.43 6.07
CA MET A 609 30.08 39.80 6.55
C MET A 609 28.67 40.33 6.26
N VAL A 610 28.07 41.01 7.23
CA VAL A 610 26.74 41.63 7.09
C VAL A 610 26.79 43.11 7.45
N TYR A 611 25.99 43.92 6.74
CA TYR A 611 25.98 45.37 6.89
C TYR A 611 24.63 46.00 6.56
N GLY A 612 24.35 47.16 7.17
CA GLY A 612 23.11 47.91 6.98
C GLY A 612 21.86 47.15 7.39
N THR A 613 21.16 46.60 6.40
CA THR A 613 19.99 45.75 6.62
C THR A 613 20.27 44.37 6.02
N CYS A 614 20.49 43.39 6.90
CA CYS A 614 20.67 41.99 6.54
C CYS A 614 19.31 41.27 6.51
N ARG A 615 18.94 40.65 5.40
CA ARG A 615 17.74 39.82 5.33
C ARG A 615 18.06 38.40 5.79
N ILE A 616 17.61 38.01 6.98
CA ILE A 616 17.66 36.64 7.43
C ILE A 616 16.50 35.88 6.79
N ALA A 617 16.77 34.77 6.12
CA ALA A 617 15.76 33.95 5.46
C ALA A 617 15.99 32.48 5.79
N ALA A 618 14.91 31.77 6.13
CA ALA A 618 14.95 30.35 6.39
C ALA A 618 14.13 29.60 5.34
N ARG A 619 14.64 28.44 4.93
CA ARG A 619 13.93 27.46 4.12
C ARG A 619 13.48 26.34 5.04
N VAL A 620 12.24 25.89 4.85
CA VAL A 620 11.74 24.67 5.48
C VAL A 620 11.52 23.57 4.44
N THR A 621 11.62 22.32 4.88
CA THR A 621 11.06 21.14 4.21
C THR A 621 9.90 20.62 5.05
N GLY A 622 8.85 20.10 4.41
CA GLY A 622 7.63 19.67 5.12
C GLY A 622 6.62 20.81 5.36
N GLU A 623 5.56 20.53 6.13
CA GLU A 623 4.41 21.43 6.37
C GLU A 623 4.07 21.67 7.86
N ALA A 624 4.71 20.97 8.80
CA ALA A 624 4.47 21.09 10.24
C ALA A 624 5.04 22.39 10.85
N ILE A 625 6.11 22.96 10.29
CA ILE A 625 6.64 24.25 10.80
C ILE A 625 5.72 25.39 10.36
N ASP A 626 4.88 25.88 11.27
CA ASP A 626 3.94 27.00 11.08
C ASP A 626 4.49 28.36 11.55
N THR A 627 5.56 28.33 12.34
CA THR A 627 6.13 29.51 13.00
C THR A 627 7.65 29.46 13.02
N ALA A 628 8.31 30.59 12.73
CA ALA A 628 9.76 30.76 12.84
C ALA A 628 10.14 31.93 13.75
N GLU A 629 10.96 31.66 14.76
CA GLU A 629 11.55 32.69 15.63
C GLU A 629 12.98 33.02 15.21
N PHE A 630 13.29 34.30 15.04
CA PHE A 630 14.59 34.82 14.65
C PHE A 630 15.30 35.44 15.85
N TRP A 631 16.46 34.90 16.20
CA TRP A 631 17.28 35.30 17.34
C TRP A 631 18.63 35.84 16.87
N VAL A 632 19.12 36.90 17.49
CA VAL A 632 20.47 37.45 17.26
C VAL A 632 21.16 37.65 18.61
N ASN A 633 22.33 37.03 18.80
CA ASN A 633 23.10 37.04 20.06
C ASN A 633 22.27 36.62 21.28
N GLY A 634 21.44 35.59 21.11
CA GLY A 634 20.58 35.06 22.17
C GLY A 634 19.34 35.92 22.49
N ILE A 635 19.08 36.99 21.72
CA ILE A 635 17.92 37.86 21.90
C ILE A 635 16.92 37.63 20.77
N LEU A 636 15.68 37.29 21.10
CA LEU A 636 14.58 37.18 20.15
C LEU A 636 14.33 38.55 19.48
N LYS A 637 14.35 38.57 18.16
CA LYS A 637 14.14 39.78 17.36
C LYS A 637 12.77 39.80 16.69
N TYR A 638 12.31 38.66 16.20
CA TYR A 638 11.08 38.58 15.43
C TYR A 638 10.52 37.16 15.44
N THR A 639 9.20 37.06 15.35
CA THR A 639 8.47 35.81 15.15
C THR A 639 7.65 35.97 13.87
N ASP A 640 7.90 35.10 12.90
CA ASP A 640 7.21 35.05 11.61
C ASP A 640 6.28 33.84 11.59
N THR A 641 5.02 34.04 11.18
CA THR A 641 3.98 33.00 11.13
C THR A 641 3.48 32.78 9.70
N ALA A 642 4.17 33.34 8.71
CA ALA A 642 3.79 33.24 7.31
C ALA A 642 5.01 32.87 6.44
N TYR A 643 5.02 31.63 5.93
CA TYR A 643 6.03 31.20 4.96
C TYR A 643 5.94 32.04 3.66
N PRO A 644 7.06 32.45 3.04
CA PRO A 644 8.46 32.16 3.41
C PRO A 644 9.01 33.00 4.57
N TYR A 645 9.53 32.30 5.59
CA TYR A 645 10.01 32.89 6.84
C TYR A 645 11.21 33.81 6.62
N LYS A 646 11.10 35.06 7.07
CA LYS A 646 12.13 36.07 6.87
C LYS A 646 12.10 37.18 7.91
N TYR A 647 13.27 37.72 8.22
CA TYR A 647 13.42 38.89 9.08
C TYR A 647 14.46 39.85 8.50
N SER A 648 14.15 41.16 8.50
CA SER A 648 15.10 42.21 8.09
C SER A 648 15.81 42.78 9.31
N TRP A 649 17.03 42.33 9.54
CA TRP A 649 17.85 42.72 10.68
C TRP A 649 18.66 44.00 10.37
N ASN A 650 18.43 45.06 11.14
CA ASN A 650 19.24 46.27 11.09
C ASN A 650 20.54 46.09 11.90
N THR A 651 21.68 46.07 11.20
CA THR A 651 23.01 45.87 11.81
C THR A 651 23.67 47.18 12.25
N MET A 652 23.10 48.35 11.90
CA MET A 652 23.67 49.67 12.24
C MET A 652 23.68 49.98 13.75
N THR A 653 23.04 49.16 14.56
CA THR A 653 22.97 49.31 16.03
C THR A 653 23.91 48.35 16.76
N TYR A 654 24.75 47.62 16.04
CA TYR A 654 25.68 46.62 16.57
C TYR A 654 27.11 47.14 16.44
N PRO A 655 28.05 46.71 17.31
CA PRO A 655 29.44 47.10 17.21
C PRO A 655 30.08 46.62 15.89
N GLU A 656 31.06 47.38 15.43
CA GLU A 656 31.83 47.07 14.23
C GLU A 656 32.84 45.94 14.50
N ASP A 657 33.07 45.12 13.48
CA ASP A 657 34.00 43.98 13.47
C ASP A 657 33.75 42.96 14.60
N GLU A 658 32.51 42.88 15.09
CA GLU A 658 32.07 41.89 16.06
C GLU A 658 31.27 40.76 15.40
N ASP A 659 31.52 39.53 15.85
CA ASP A 659 30.74 38.37 15.46
C ASP A 659 29.37 38.38 16.12
N ALA A 660 28.35 38.00 15.35
CA ALA A 660 26.99 37.80 15.79
C ALA A 660 26.51 36.39 15.43
N THR A 661 25.88 35.71 16.38
CA THR A 661 25.22 34.42 16.15
C THR A 661 23.75 34.67 15.85
N ILE A 662 23.31 34.22 14.68
CA ILE A 662 21.91 34.18 14.26
C ILE A 662 21.42 32.76 14.51
N ILE A 663 20.26 32.62 15.17
CA ILE A 663 19.56 31.34 15.33
C ILE A 663 18.13 31.52 14.81
N VAL A 664 17.67 30.58 13.98
CA VAL A 664 16.25 30.50 13.59
C VAL A 664 15.69 29.20 14.13
N LYS A 665 14.56 29.27 14.84
CA LYS A 665 13.86 28.12 15.43
C LYS A 665 12.49 27.95 14.79
N GLY A 666 12.18 26.76 14.30
CA GLY A 666 10.90 26.41 13.69
C GLY A 666 10.01 25.63 14.64
N PHE A 667 8.73 25.99 14.72
CA PHE A 667 7.75 25.40 15.62
C PHE A 667 6.49 24.95 14.87
N ASP A 668 5.82 23.95 15.44
CA ASP A 668 4.40 23.62 15.22
C ASP A 668 3.65 24.01 16.49
N GLY A 669 2.89 25.11 16.45
CA GLY A 669 2.28 25.69 17.64
C GLY A 669 3.33 26.06 18.71
N SER A 670 3.40 25.28 19.79
CA SER A 670 4.40 25.47 20.87
C SER A 670 5.56 24.47 20.85
N THR A 671 5.52 23.49 19.95
CA THR A 671 6.50 22.41 19.89
C THR A 671 7.63 22.81 18.97
N LEU A 672 8.87 22.80 19.47
CA LEU A 672 10.05 23.03 18.64
C LEU A 672 10.25 21.82 17.72
N ILE A 673 10.25 22.06 16.40
CA ILE A 673 10.46 21.02 15.38
C ILE A 673 11.94 20.94 15.00
N ASP A 674 12.53 22.08 14.61
CA ASP A 674 13.93 22.15 14.21
C ASP A 674 14.52 23.55 14.46
N SER A 675 15.85 23.69 14.41
CA SER A 675 16.53 24.98 14.48
C SER A 675 17.87 24.96 13.78
N ASP A 676 18.23 26.09 13.17
CA ASP A 676 19.54 26.27 12.52
C ASP A 676 20.23 27.53 13.03
N SER A 677 21.55 27.57 12.92
CA SER A 677 22.38 28.69 13.39
C SER A 677 23.54 29.01 12.46
N VAL A 678 23.80 30.29 12.28
CA VAL A 678 24.95 30.81 11.53
C VAL A 678 25.65 31.91 12.33
N ASN A 679 26.97 32.00 12.19
CA ASN A 679 27.77 33.09 12.72
C ASN A 679 28.13 34.05 11.58
N VAL A 680 28.01 35.34 11.79
CA VAL A 680 28.36 36.38 10.81
C VAL A 680 29.14 37.49 11.49
N THR A 681 29.94 38.24 10.74
CA THR A 681 30.65 39.41 11.27
C THR A 681 29.91 40.68 10.87
N VAL A 682 29.55 41.52 11.83
CA VAL A 682 28.93 42.83 11.55
C VAL A 682 30.01 43.82 11.18
N ASN A 683 29.94 44.37 9.97
CA ASN A 683 30.85 45.42 9.53
C ASN A 683 30.09 46.43 8.67
N ASN A 684 29.54 47.46 9.31
CA ASN A 684 28.85 48.57 8.64
C ASN A 684 29.80 49.62 8.06
N VAL A 685 31.09 49.58 8.40
CA VAL A 685 32.10 50.56 8.00
C VAL A 685 33.32 49.85 7.41
N PHE A 686 33.41 49.79 6.08
CA PHE A 686 34.49 49.12 5.39
C PHE A 686 34.92 49.84 4.11
N ILE A 687 36.10 49.48 3.64
CA ILE A 687 36.61 49.81 2.32
C ILE A 687 37.47 48.64 1.81
N PHE A 688 37.23 48.20 0.59
CA PHE A 688 38.14 47.32 -0.14
C PHE A 688 38.14 47.61 -1.64
N ILE A 689 39.19 47.14 -2.30
CA ILE A 689 39.36 47.22 -3.75
C ILE A 689 38.60 46.05 -4.35
N ALA A 690 37.57 46.34 -5.15
CA ALA A 690 36.75 45.34 -5.83
C ALA A 690 37.35 44.94 -7.19
N SER A 691 38.12 45.83 -7.81
CA SER A 691 38.88 45.56 -9.04
C SER A 691 39.99 46.60 -9.16
N PRO A 692 41.18 46.25 -9.67
CA PRO A 692 41.63 44.90 -10.00
C PRO A 692 41.70 43.97 -8.78
N SER A 693 41.79 42.65 -8.99
CA SER A 693 42.00 41.67 -7.90
C SER A 693 43.48 41.54 -7.52
N GLU A 694 43.75 40.92 -6.38
CA GLU A 694 45.12 40.56 -5.98
C GLU A 694 45.82 39.76 -7.09
N GLU A 695 47.05 40.15 -7.39
CA GLU A 695 47.95 39.64 -8.44
C GLU A 695 47.39 39.72 -9.88
N GLU A 696 46.32 40.48 -10.14
CA GLU A 696 45.77 40.61 -11.50
C GLU A 696 46.79 41.23 -12.47
N VAL A 697 46.93 40.63 -13.65
CA VAL A 697 47.77 41.15 -14.74
C VAL A 697 46.99 42.26 -15.46
N VAL A 698 47.50 43.49 -15.37
CA VAL A 698 46.86 44.70 -15.86
C VAL A 698 47.70 45.37 -16.95
N SER A 699 47.04 45.97 -17.94
CA SER A 699 47.71 46.70 -19.02
C SER A 699 46.83 47.80 -19.60
N GLY A 700 47.45 48.85 -20.16
CA GLY A 700 46.73 49.99 -20.74
C GLY A 700 46.06 50.86 -19.68
N THR A 701 44.73 51.00 -19.75
CA THR A 701 43.95 51.80 -18.82
C THR A 701 43.08 50.88 -17.96
N VAL A 702 43.32 50.88 -16.65
CA VAL A 702 42.61 50.06 -15.65
C VAL A 702 41.85 50.97 -14.70
N THR A 703 40.62 50.62 -14.34
CA THR A 703 39.85 51.37 -13.33
C THR A 703 39.93 50.64 -12.01
N VAL A 704 40.57 51.25 -11.02
CA VAL A 704 40.56 50.78 -9.64
C VAL A 704 39.19 51.14 -9.05
N ASN A 705 38.35 50.13 -8.87
CA ASN A 705 37.02 50.24 -8.27
C ASN A 705 37.08 49.84 -6.81
N THR A 706 36.40 50.59 -5.95
CA THR A 706 36.26 50.23 -4.53
C THR A 706 34.82 49.93 -4.17
N GLU A 707 34.65 49.01 -3.22
CA GLU A 707 33.42 48.90 -2.44
C GLU A 707 33.69 49.48 -1.06
N ALA A 708 32.86 50.45 -0.67
CA ALA A 708 33.03 51.16 0.58
C ALA A 708 31.67 51.54 1.17
N ARG A 709 31.57 51.48 2.50
CA ARG A 709 30.37 51.87 3.26
C ARG A 709 30.79 52.64 4.51
N GLY A 710 30.06 53.70 4.84
CA GLY A 710 30.46 54.61 5.92
C GLY A 710 31.71 55.44 5.59
N ILE A 711 31.99 55.65 4.29
CA ILE A 711 33.14 56.41 3.77
C ILE A 711 32.60 57.58 2.94
N ASP A 712 33.14 58.78 3.14
CA ASP A 712 32.79 60.00 2.37
C ASP A 712 33.87 60.42 1.36
N LYS A 713 35.08 59.86 1.49
CA LYS A 713 36.16 60.03 0.52
C LYS A 713 37.14 58.85 0.54
N VAL A 714 37.68 58.51 -0.63
CA VAL A 714 38.72 57.49 -0.82
C VAL A 714 39.94 58.11 -1.46
N LYS A 715 41.12 57.89 -0.89
CA LYS A 715 42.40 58.24 -1.52
C LYS A 715 43.02 56.99 -2.14
N PHE A 716 43.54 57.13 -3.35
CA PHE A 716 44.19 56.07 -4.11
C PHE A 716 45.69 56.31 -4.21
N TYR A 717 46.46 55.25 -4.02
CA TYR A 717 47.92 55.24 -4.05
C TYR A 717 48.40 54.09 -4.93
N ILE A 718 49.47 54.30 -5.69
CA ILE A 718 50.19 53.26 -6.42
C ILE A 718 51.66 53.31 -5.98
N ASP A 719 52.20 52.17 -5.54
CA ASP A 719 53.54 52.04 -4.93
C ASP A 719 53.80 53.07 -3.82
N GLY A 720 52.82 53.24 -2.94
CA GLY A 720 52.84 54.22 -1.84
C GLY A 720 52.76 55.69 -2.28
N THR A 721 52.66 55.98 -3.58
CA THR A 721 52.55 57.35 -4.11
C THR A 721 51.10 57.73 -4.30
N TYR A 722 50.65 58.81 -3.65
CA TYR A 722 49.30 59.37 -3.81
C TYR A 722 49.01 59.73 -5.27
N LYS A 723 47.84 59.31 -5.77
CA LYS A 723 47.40 59.57 -7.16
C LYS A 723 46.11 60.38 -7.23
N HIS A 724 45.11 60.00 -6.44
CA HIS A 724 43.78 60.55 -6.61
C HIS A 724 42.99 60.54 -5.28
N VAL A 725 42.02 61.43 -5.17
CA VAL A 725 40.99 61.38 -4.13
C VAL A 725 39.64 61.49 -4.82
N ASP A 726 38.75 60.56 -4.48
CA ASP A 726 37.37 60.57 -4.93
C ASP A 726 36.45 60.84 -3.73
N TYR A 727 35.45 61.69 -3.93
CA TYR A 727 34.47 62.10 -2.91
C TYR A 727 33.05 61.58 -3.23
N THR A 728 32.88 60.85 -4.32
CA THR A 728 31.56 60.38 -4.78
C THR A 728 31.57 58.86 -4.93
N SER A 729 30.65 58.18 -4.23
CA SER A 729 30.46 56.73 -4.43
C SER A 729 29.70 56.45 -5.74
N PRO A 730 30.07 55.42 -6.53
CA PRO A 730 31.16 54.47 -6.30
C PRO A 730 32.54 55.13 -6.49
N PHE A 731 33.44 54.97 -5.51
CA PHE A 731 34.75 55.64 -5.55
C PHE A 731 35.70 54.88 -6.48
N GLN A 732 36.30 55.62 -7.42
CA GLN A 732 37.11 55.02 -8.49
C GLN A 732 38.38 55.83 -8.79
N TYR A 733 39.38 55.16 -9.34
CA TYR A 733 40.55 55.79 -9.93
C TYR A 733 40.92 55.14 -11.25
N VAL A 734 40.97 55.93 -12.33
CA VAL A 734 41.45 55.47 -13.63
C VAL A 734 42.97 55.52 -13.66
N TRP A 735 43.59 54.34 -13.62
CA TRP A 735 45.02 54.10 -13.65
C TRP A 735 45.50 53.80 -15.07
N ASP A 736 46.28 54.71 -15.65
CA ASP A 736 47.03 54.47 -16.89
C ASP A 736 48.33 53.73 -16.56
N THR A 737 48.33 52.40 -16.76
CA THR A 737 49.46 51.54 -16.43
C THR A 737 50.63 51.78 -17.38
N THR A 738 50.42 52.34 -18.58
CA THR A 738 51.48 52.54 -19.60
C THR A 738 52.61 53.47 -19.16
N GLN A 739 52.39 54.21 -18.07
CA GLN A 739 53.35 55.13 -17.46
C GLN A 739 54.24 54.46 -16.40
N TRP A 740 54.08 53.14 -16.21
CA TRP A 740 54.75 52.36 -15.18
C TRP A 740 55.60 51.26 -15.84
N ASP A 741 56.69 50.89 -15.16
CA ASP A 741 57.53 49.77 -15.56
C ASP A 741 56.72 48.46 -15.52
N ASN A 742 57.12 47.45 -16.31
CA ASN A 742 56.50 46.14 -16.18
C ASN A 742 56.96 45.47 -14.88
N GLY A 743 56.04 44.87 -14.13
CA GLY A 743 56.34 44.21 -12.87
C GLY A 743 55.22 44.33 -11.84
N SER A 744 55.54 43.99 -10.59
CA SER A 744 54.60 44.07 -9.47
C SER A 744 54.48 45.51 -8.96
N HIS A 745 53.24 45.98 -8.79
CA HIS A 745 52.89 47.29 -8.24
C HIS A 745 51.83 47.14 -7.15
N THR A 746 51.95 47.90 -6.06
CA THR A 746 50.92 47.89 -5.01
C THR A 746 49.88 48.98 -5.27
N VAL A 747 48.60 48.62 -5.15
CA VAL A 747 47.46 49.53 -5.20
C VAL A 747 46.88 49.61 -3.80
N LEU A 748 46.97 50.77 -3.17
CA LEU A 748 46.45 51.02 -1.82
C LEU A 748 45.32 52.04 -1.90
N VAL A 749 44.22 51.77 -1.21
CA VAL A 749 43.14 52.74 -0.99
C VAL A 749 42.99 53.04 0.49
N GLU A 750 42.81 54.31 0.84
CA GLU A 750 42.49 54.76 2.20
C GLU A 750 41.11 55.41 2.22
N GLY A 751 40.21 54.86 3.03
CA GLY A 751 38.87 55.39 3.26
C GLY A 751 38.83 56.33 4.46
N TYR A 752 38.06 57.41 4.34
CA TYR A 752 37.84 58.37 5.41
C TYR A 752 36.35 58.72 5.54
N GLU A 753 35.94 59.11 6.75
CA GLU A 753 34.61 59.65 7.05
C GLU A 753 34.76 60.92 7.90
N SER A 754 34.12 62.03 7.50
CA SER A 754 34.18 63.32 8.19
C SER A 754 35.61 63.79 8.52
N GLY A 755 36.58 63.39 7.68
CA GLY A 755 37.99 63.70 7.85
C GLY A 755 38.79 62.76 8.76
N GLN A 756 38.16 61.77 9.42
CA GLN A 756 38.85 60.72 10.17
C GLN A 756 39.23 59.56 9.25
N PHE A 757 40.40 58.97 9.47
CA PHE A 757 40.82 57.76 8.78
C PHE A 757 40.02 56.57 9.33
N ILE A 758 39.42 55.81 8.42
CA ILE A 758 38.52 54.71 8.77
C ILE A 758 39.18 53.37 8.50
N GLY A 759 39.85 53.21 7.37
CA GLY A 759 40.49 51.95 7.00
C GLY A 759 41.23 52.04 5.68
N GLN A 760 41.94 50.99 5.35
CA GLN A 760 42.67 50.88 4.09
C GLN A 760 42.63 49.45 3.56
N HIS A 761 42.77 49.30 2.24
CA HIS A 761 42.96 48.01 1.58
C HIS A 761 44.08 48.12 0.57
N GLU A 762 44.98 47.16 0.58
CA GLU A 762 46.10 47.07 -0.35
C GLU A 762 45.97 45.79 -1.14
N ILE A 763 46.22 45.89 -2.45
CA ILE A 763 46.43 44.74 -3.31
C ILE A 763 47.73 44.89 -4.10
N THR A 764 48.24 43.79 -4.61
CA THR A 764 49.30 43.79 -5.61
C THR A 764 48.72 43.57 -7.00
N CYS A 765 49.16 44.30 -8.02
CA CYS A 765 48.86 44.03 -9.43
C CYS A 765 50.15 43.83 -10.23
N ILE A 766 50.07 43.10 -11.34
CA ILE A 766 51.21 42.86 -12.24
C ILE A 766 51.00 43.68 -13.50
N VAL A 767 51.77 44.75 -13.69
CA VAL A 767 51.70 45.59 -14.88
C VAL A 767 52.49 44.96 -16.03
N GLU A 768 51.82 44.75 -17.16
CA GLU A 768 52.43 44.24 -18.39
C GLU A 768 52.02 45.09 -19.61
N ASN A 769 52.71 46.22 -19.84
CA ASN A 769 52.39 47.13 -20.94
C ASN A 769 53.01 46.74 -22.29
N ASN A 770 53.84 45.70 -22.31
CA ASN A 770 54.56 45.26 -23.51
C ASN A 770 53.98 43.93 -24.00
N GLY A 771 53.04 43.96 -24.94
CA GLY A 771 52.69 42.77 -25.74
C GLY A 771 52.29 43.15 -27.18
N PRO A 772 52.43 42.26 -28.20
CA PRO A 772 52.54 40.79 -28.06
C PRO A 772 53.59 40.09 -28.98
N CYS A 773 53.96 38.85 -28.66
CA CYS A 773 54.38 37.86 -29.67
C CYS A 773 53.65 36.54 -29.41
N LEU A 774 52.97 36.04 -30.44
CA LEU A 774 52.14 34.82 -30.49
C LEU A 774 52.74 33.62 -29.75
N GLY A 775 51.90 32.92 -28.98
CA GLY A 775 52.12 31.51 -28.64
C GLY A 775 51.58 31.08 -27.29
N THR A 776 50.55 30.23 -27.33
CA THR A 776 50.14 29.28 -26.28
C THR A 776 49.61 29.85 -24.95
N VAL A 777 48.27 29.82 -24.80
CA VAL A 777 47.68 29.26 -23.58
C VAL A 777 47.02 27.95 -23.97
N LEU A 778 47.75 26.87 -23.66
CA LEU A 778 47.24 25.51 -23.59
C LEU A 778 46.41 25.41 -22.31
N ILE A 779 45.13 25.07 -22.49
CA ILE A 779 44.38 24.00 -21.80
C ILE A 779 44.70 23.76 -20.33
N SER A 780 43.66 23.89 -19.51
CA SER A 780 43.33 23.15 -18.27
C SER A 780 42.02 23.79 -17.79
N VAL A 781 40.87 23.15 -17.49
CA VAL A 781 40.46 21.81 -17.04
C VAL A 781 38.94 21.76 -17.35
N LEU A 782 38.40 20.73 -18.01
CA LEU A 782 37.81 19.52 -17.40
C LEU A 782 36.68 19.85 -16.39
N ILE A 783 35.44 19.49 -16.69
CA ILE A 783 34.78 18.25 -16.25
C ILE A 783 34.08 18.38 -14.88
N LEU A 784 32.76 18.16 -14.96
CA LEU A 784 31.84 17.54 -14.00
C LEU A 784 31.85 18.05 -12.55
N LEU A 785 30.74 18.67 -12.16
CA LEU A 785 29.68 18.04 -11.36
C LEU A 785 28.47 18.96 -11.27
#